data_AF-A0A4S2DAV0-F1
#
_entry.id   AF-A0A4S2DAV0-F1
#
_cell.length_a   1.000
_cell.length_b   1.000
_cell.length_c   1.000
_cell.angle_alpha   90.00
_cell.angle_beta   90.00
_cell.angle_gamma   90.00
#
_symmetry.space_group_name_H-M   'P 1'
#
loop_
_entity.id
_entity.type
_entity.pdbx_description
1 polymer ?
#
loop_
_entity_poly.entity_id
_entity_poly.type
_entity_poly.pdbx_seq_one_letter_code
_entity_poly.pdbx_strand_id
1 'polypeptide(L)'
;MASPDSIYWQVNGTHQDHIEMSGLKMSVVLRYGVNDRGEWMIDRNLILPTFRTIPNDTHGSLQHHFNGDWAHLCTVNGQPLTGEKVETVSLSGFMTVRSIYADRGVALVRTLFPSASHPVFCEKYELENTTDRPLTVEFPSLTLSYRTDQEKGVEGSYRLTATFSSSVKEGTFQLKSGEKAWFQVIYAGYKEHDRELILHADRELEARRDFLRQLRNNLVLETPNKVINTMFSFAKIRSSESIFDTQGGYMQSPGGEAYYAAIWANDQAEYINPFFPYLGYQAGNRSAMDSFSLFMRYMNDEYKPLPSSIIAEGLDCFGVAGDRGDVAMVAYGAARYALASGKHGEAEKLWPLIKWSLEYCHRKLNAEGVVTSDSDELENRFPAGEANLCTSSLYYDALISAAHLGKALNKEEKLIKSYRKEAAELYKNIHTYFAREVEGYDTYRYYDGNTVLRSWICIPLTMGIYDQAEGTIAALFSDKLWMENGLLTQSGTSTYWDRSTLYAFRGSYACGARDIATKYLEQYSTTRLLGDHVPYAVEAWPEGNQRHLSTESALYCRIMTEGLFGIRPIALNAFTLTPQLPKSWNEMAIRRVCAFGKIYDIEVKRDKGEHLLVFIKEDNKTVRKYKVDNGKSVEVRF
;
A
#
# COMPACT_ATOMS: atom_id res chain seq x y z
N MET A 1 4.07 -18.04 11.11
CA MET A 1 2.70 -17.71 10.65
C MET A 1 1.68 -18.46 11.50
N ALA A 2 0.65 -17.79 12.01
CA ALA A 2 -0.43 -18.43 12.79
C ALA A 2 -1.60 -18.88 11.89
N SER A 3 -1.94 -18.07 10.90
CA SER A 3 -3.02 -18.33 9.93
C SER A 3 -2.79 -17.53 8.65
N PRO A 4 -3.60 -17.71 7.58
CA PRO A 4 -3.51 -16.89 6.36
C PRO A 4 -3.62 -15.38 6.61
N ASP A 5 -4.17 -14.99 7.76
CA ASP A 5 -4.56 -13.62 8.11
C ASP A 5 -3.83 -13.09 9.36
N SER A 6 -2.87 -13.85 9.89
CA SER A 6 -2.14 -13.46 11.09
C SER A 6 -0.72 -14.01 11.12
N ILE A 7 0.21 -13.13 11.49
CA ILE A 7 1.56 -13.49 11.88
C ILE A 7 1.72 -13.31 13.39
N TYR A 8 2.64 -14.07 13.97
CA TYR A 8 2.98 -13.94 15.37
C TYR A 8 4.47 -14.19 15.56
N TRP A 9 5.01 -13.50 16.56
CA TRP A 9 6.31 -13.72 17.13
C TRP A 9 6.12 -14.46 18.46
N GLN A 10 6.71 -15.65 18.56
CA GLN A 10 6.91 -16.33 19.84
C GLN A 10 8.16 -15.73 20.48
N VAL A 11 7.99 -14.98 21.56
CA VAL A 11 9.06 -14.21 22.17
C VAL A 11 10.12 -15.14 22.74
N ASN A 12 11.35 -15.01 22.22
CA ASN A 12 12.51 -15.82 22.58
C ASN A 12 13.81 -14.99 22.66
N GLY A 13 13.69 -13.67 22.81
CA GLY A 13 14.82 -12.74 22.86
C GLY A 13 14.35 -11.29 22.81
N THR A 14 15.30 -10.38 22.70
CA THR A 14 15.04 -8.95 22.53
C THR A 14 14.74 -8.63 21.08
N HIS A 15 13.74 -7.79 20.85
CA HIS A 15 13.43 -7.27 19.53
C HIS A 15 12.68 -5.94 19.65
N GLN A 16 12.92 -5.04 18.72
CA GLN A 16 12.23 -3.76 18.61
C GLN A 16 11.86 -3.53 17.16
N ASP A 17 10.65 -3.03 16.94
CA ASP A 17 10.11 -2.81 15.62
C ASP A 17 9.05 -1.68 15.66
N HIS A 18 8.55 -1.29 14.51
CA HIS A 18 7.43 -0.36 14.40
C HIS A 18 6.41 -0.78 13.33
N ILE A 19 5.14 -0.52 13.60
CA ILE A 19 4.06 -0.74 12.65
C ILE A 19 3.13 0.48 12.61
N GLU A 20 2.76 0.87 11.40
CA GLU A 20 1.70 1.85 11.17
C GLU A 20 0.37 1.14 10.93
N MET A 21 -0.68 1.65 11.56
CA MET A 21 -2.06 1.25 11.31
C MET A 21 -2.92 2.50 11.21
N SER A 22 -3.94 2.47 10.35
CA SER A 22 -4.73 3.67 10.07
C SER A 22 -6.23 3.38 10.03
N GLY A 23 -7.01 4.46 10.12
CA GLY A 23 -8.44 4.52 9.84
C GLY A 23 -8.80 5.88 9.24
N LEU A 24 -10.08 6.11 8.93
CA LEU A 24 -10.49 7.27 8.13
C LEU A 24 -10.15 8.64 8.74
N LYS A 25 -9.95 8.72 10.05
CA LYS A 25 -9.72 9.99 10.77
C LYS A 25 -8.44 10.00 11.60
N MET A 26 -7.66 8.92 11.60
CA MET A 26 -6.43 8.84 12.38
C MET A 26 -5.45 7.79 11.85
N SER A 27 -4.17 8.00 12.13
CA SER A 27 -3.13 6.98 11.99
C SER A 27 -2.40 6.81 13.31
N VAL A 28 -1.80 5.65 13.53
CA VAL A 28 -0.94 5.38 14.68
C VAL A 28 0.31 4.66 14.22
N VAL A 29 1.47 5.11 14.67
CA VAL A 29 2.71 4.34 14.60
C VAL A 29 3.02 3.81 15.99
N LEU A 30 2.93 2.49 16.12
CA LEU A 30 3.33 1.77 17.32
C LEU A 30 4.79 1.39 17.19
N ARG A 31 5.65 1.95 18.02
CA ARG A 31 7.01 1.45 18.23
C ARG A 31 6.95 0.49 19.40
N TYR A 32 7.26 -0.76 19.15
CA TYR A 32 6.98 -1.85 20.07
C TYR A 32 8.18 -2.79 20.20
N GLY A 33 8.21 -3.57 21.27
CA GLY A 33 9.25 -4.55 21.44
C GLY A 33 9.23 -5.25 22.79
N VAL A 34 10.23 -6.10 22.99
CA VAL A 34 10.48 -6.77 24.26
C VAL A 34 11.93 -6.51 24.67
N ASN A 35 12.12 -6.05 25.91
CA ASN A 35 13.45 -5.73 26.44
C ASN A 35 14.21 -6.99 26.88
N ASP A 36 15.45 -6.81 27.35
CA ASP A 36 16.31 -7.88 27.87
C ASP A 36 15.73 -8.61 29.10
N ARG A 37 14.81 -7.97 29.81
CA ARG A 37 14.05 -8.57 30.92
C ARG A 37 12.80 -9.31 30.46
N GLY A 38 12.47 -9.33 29.18
CA GLY A 38 11.25 -9.97 28.69
C GLY A 38 9.97 -9.13 28.90
N GLU A 39 10.11 -7.84 29.22
CA GLU A 39 9.01 -6.92 29.50
C GLU A 39 8.57 -6.17 28.23
N TRP A 40 7.28 -5.82 28.16
CA TRP A 40 6.70 -5.11 27.02
C TRP A 40 7.18 -3.67 26.95
N MET A 41 7.53 -3.22 25.74
CA MET A 41 7.86 -1.82 25.45
C MET A 41 6.92 -1.28 24.38
N ILE A 42 6.43 -0.07 24.58
CA ILE A 42 5.57 0.60 23.61
C ILE A 42 5.67 2.13 23.68
N ASP A 43 5.77 2.75 22.51
CA ASP A 43 5.49 4.17 22.26
C ASP A 43 4.42 4.28 21.17
N ARG A 44 3.40 5.10 21.41
CA ARG A 44 2.31 5.34 20.46
C ARG A 44 2.45 6.75 19.93
N ASN A 45 2.83 6.89 18.67
CA ASN A 45 2.65 8.17 17.99
C ASN A 45 1.26 8.19 17.36
N LEU A 46 0.34 8.99 17.90
CA LEU A 46 -0.97 9.21 17.31
C LEU A 46 -0.90 10.37 16.32
N ILE A 47 -1.43 10.16 15.13
CA ILE A 47 -1.50 11.17 14.07
C ILE A 47 -2.96 11.42 13.71
N LEU A 48 -3.33 12.69 13.63
CA LEU A 48 -4.67 13.14 13.28
C LEU A 48 -4.62 13.94 11.96
N PRO A 49 -4.79 13.29 10.80
CA PRO A 49 -4.55 13.88 9.47
C PRO A 49 -5.32 15.17 9.17
N THR A 50 -6.55 15.30 9.68
CA THR A 50 -7.45 16.44 9.47
C THR A 50 -7.40 17.46 10.60
N PHE A 51 -6.44 17.35 11.51
CA PHE A 51 -6.18 18.28 12.61
C PHE A 51 -4.93 19.05 12.23
N ARG A 52 -5.11 20.05 11.37
CA ARG A 52 -4.01 20.68 10.64
C ARG A 52 -3.26 21.68 11.50
N THR A 53 -1.93 21.65 11.44
CA THR A 53 -1.06 22.59 12.16
C THR A 53 -0.52 23.67 11.22
N ILE A 54 0.08 24.72 11.80
CA ILE A 54 0.78 25.78 11.06
C ILE A 54 2.30 25.54 11.17
N PRO A 55 3.06 25.52 10.05
CA PRO A 55 2.60 25.69 8.67
C PRO A 55 1.71 24.54 8.20
N ASN A 56 0.69 24.85 7.40
CA ASN A 56 -0.23 23.87 6.85
C ASN A 56 0.36 23.24 5.58
N ASP A 57 1.49 22.58 5.72
CA ASP A 57 2.21 21.92 4.63
C ASP A 57 2.03 20.40 4.70
N THR A 58 2.80 19.65 3.91
CA THR A 58 2.78 18.18 3.91
C THR A 58 2.89 17.57 5.31
N HIS A 59 3.71 18.15 6.19
CA HIS A 59 3.99 17.66 7.53
C HIS A 59 2.98 18.18 8.58
N GLY A 60 2.07 19.07 8.19
CA GLY A 60 1.18 19.81 9.07
C GLY A 60 0.00 19.02 9.66
N SER A 61 0.20 17.77 10.08
CA SER A 61 -0.81 16.99 10.84
C SER A 61 -0.47 17.00 12.32
N LEU A 62 -1.48 17.13 13.19
CA LEU A 62 -1.28 17.04 14.64
C LEU A 62 -0.80 15.63 15.02
N GLN A 63 0.29 15.58 15.77
CA GLN A 63 0.87 14.35 16.29
C GLN A 63 1.04 14.43 17.81
N HIS A 64 0.90 13.30 18.49
CA HIS A 64 1.07 13.23 19.94
C HIS A 64 1.58 11.85 20.37
N HIS A 65 2.64 11.84 21.17
CA HIS A 65 3.23 10.61 21.70
C HIS A 65 2.65 10.25 23.07
N PHE A 66 2.24 8.98 23.21
CA PHE A 66 1.93 8.36 24.50
C PHE A 66 2.89 7.20 24.74
N ASN A 67 3.92 7.48 25.56
CA ASN A 67 4.96 6.52 25.92
C ASN A 67 4.59 5.73 27.18
N GLY A 68 4.92 4.44 27.18
CA GLY A 68 4.81 3.56 28.34
C GLY A 68 3.54 2.70 28.31
N ASP A 69 3.60 1.55 28.98
CA ASP A 69 2.47 0.64 29.09
C ASP A 69 1.61 0.94 30.32
N TRP A 70 0.28 0.86 30.21
CA TRP A 70 -0.61 1.20 31.30
C TRP A 70 -0.92 0.05 32.26
N ALA A 71 -0.40 -1.16 32.03
CA ALA A 71 -0.66 -2.30 32.91
C ALA A 71 -0.18 -2.05 34.35
N HIS A 72 0.83 -1.20 34.55
CA HIS A 72 1.33 -0.84 35.88
C HIS A 72 0.30 -0.12 36.77
N LEU A 73 -0.75 0.46 36.17
CA LEU A 73 -1.85 1.11 36.89
C LEU A 73 -2.87 0.10 37.45
N CYS A 74 -2.86 -1.15 36.96
CA CYS A 74 -3.67 -2.23 37.52
C CYS A 74 -3.01 -2.80 38.77
N THR A 75 -3.80 -3.02 39.83
CA THR A 75 -3.32 -3.70 41.03
C THR A 75 -3.98 -5.06 41.21
N VAL A 76 -3.18 -6.03 41.67
CA VAL A 76 -3.62 -7.38 42.04
C VAL A 76 -3.14 -7.63 43.47
N ASN A 77 -4.07 -7.94 44.36
CA ASN A 77 -3.87 -8.05 45.81
C ASN A 77 -3.17 -6.82 46.41
N GLY A 78 -3.56 -5.62 45.94
CA GLY A 78 -3.02 -4.33 46.40
C GLY A 78 -1.60 -4.03 45.93
N GLN A 79 -1.08 -4.76 44.94
CA GLN A 79 0.25 -4.54 44.38
C GLN A 79 0.18 -4.34 42.87
N PRO A 80 0.99 -3.43 42.28
CA PRO A 80 1.01 -3.22 40.84
C PRO A 80 1.53 -4.46 40.09
N LEU A 81 1.18 -4.56 38.81
CA LEU A 81 1.72 -5.56 37.90
C LEU A 81 3.20 -5.24 37.59
N THR A 82 4.10 -6.12 38.03
CA THR A 82 5.55 -6.04 37.84
C THR A 82 6.11 -7.41 37.47
N GLY A 83 7.26 -7.48 36.81
CA GLY A 83 7.87 -8.76 36.42
C GLY A 83 7.17 -9.40 35.23
N GLU A 84 6.78 -8.59 34.25
CA GLU A 84 6.13 -9.04 33.03
C GLU A 84 7.04 -10.00 32.25
N LYS A 85 6.44 -11.05 31.69
CA LYS A 85 7.03 -11.87 30.64
C LYS A 85 6.10 -11.92 29.44
N VAL A 86 6.48 -11.24 28.36
CA VAL A 86 5.76 -11.32 27.08
C VAL A 86 6.00 -12.70 26.47
N GLU A 87 4.93 -13.39 26.10
CA GLU A 87 5.01 -14.69 25.44
C GLU A 87 4.83 -14.57 23.93
N THR A 88 3.88 -13.75 23.49
CA THR A 88 3.56 -13.61 22.07
C THR A 88 3.16 -12.19 21.69
N VAL A 89 3.62 -11.75 20.53
CA VAL A 89 3.11 -10.56 19.83
C VAL A 89 2.54 -11.02 18.50
N SER A 90 1.30 -10.65 18.17
CA SER A 90 0.68 -11.01 16.90
C SER A 90 0.10 -9.81 16.17
N LEU A 91 0.17 -9.86 14.84
CA LEU A 91 -0.41 -8.88 13.94
C LEU A 91 -1.47 -9.57 13.09
N SER A 92 -2.65 -8.98 13.03
CA SER A 92 -3.78 -9.46 12.20
C SER A 92 -4.65 -8.31 11.71
N GLY A 93 -4.03 -7.18 11.36
CA GLY A 93 -4.71 -5.89 11.12
C GLY A 93 -5.02 -5.10 12.40
N PHE A 94 -4.65 -5.65 13.54
CA PHE A 94 -4.49 -5.01 14.85
C PHE A 94 -3.40 -5.79 15.60
N MET A 95 -2.86 -5.22 16.66
CA MET A 95 -1.83 -5.86 17.48
C MET A 95 -2.47 -6.54 18.69
N THR A 96 -2.02 -7.77 18.98
CA THR A 96 -2.34 -8.47 20.22
C THR A 96 -1.06 -8.91 20.91
N VAL A 97 -0.96 -8.64 22.21
CA VAL A 97 0.21 -8.97 23.04
C VAL A 97 -0.26 -9.81 24.20
N ARG A 98 0.33 -10.98 24.41
CA ARG A 98 0.06 -11.85 25.56
C ARG A 98 1.27 -11.87 26.47
N SER A 99 1.03 -11.61 27.75
CA SER A 99 2.04 -11.60 28.79
C SER A 99 1.59 -12.38 30.02
N ILE A 100 2.56 -12.85 30.80
CA ILE A 100 2.37 -13.51 32.09
C ILE A 100 3.01 -12.67 33.19
N TYR A 101 2.30 -12.51 34.30
CA TYR A 101 2.82 -11.98 35.55
C TYR A 101 2.77 -13.08 36.61
N ALA A 102 3.78 -13.97 36.59
CA ALA A 102 3.78 -15.18 37.41
C ALA A 102 3.62 -14.88 38.91
N ASP A 103 4.33 -13.87 39.41
CA ASP A 103 4.29 -13.44 40.83
C ASP A 103 2.94 -12.84 41.25
N ARG A 104 2.10 -12.48 40.27
CA ARG A 104 0.73 -11.98 40.48
C ARG A 104 -0.33 -13.03 40.17
N GLY A 105 0.05 -14.17 39.59
CA GLY A 105 -0.87 -15.25 39.24
C GLY A 105 -1.84 -14.87 38.11
N VAL A 106 -1.45 -13.97 37.21
CA VAL A 106 -2.32 -13.48 36.14
C VAL A 106 -1.66 -13.53 34.77
N ALA A 107 -2.48 -13.72 33.74
CA ALA A 107 -2.13 -13.46 32.36
C ALA A 107 -2.79 -12.16 31.90
N LEU A 108 -2.11 -11.43 31.02
CA LEU A 108 -2.61 -10.18 30.43
C LEU A 108 -2.60 -10.28 28.91
N VAL A 109 -3.72 -9.93 28.29
CA VAL A 109 -3.83 -9.77 26.84
C VAL A 109 -4.13 -8.31 26.52
N ARG A 110 -3.25 -7.67 25.76
CA ARG A 110 -3.46 -6.33 25.20
C ARG A 110 -3.96 -6.46 23.77
N THR A 111 -4.95 -5.67 23.39
CA THR A 111 -5.41 -5.52 22.00
C THR A 111 -5.36 -4.05 21.62
N LEU A 112 -4.60 -3.70 20.59
CA LEU A 112 -4.29 -2.32 20.18
C LEU A 112 -4.67 -2.08 18.72
N PHE A 113 -5.48 -1.05 18.46
CA PHE A 113 -6.00 -0.78 17.11
C PHE A 113 -6.53 0.64 16.95
N PRO A 114 -6.40 1.23 15.75
CA PRO A 114 -7.11 2.46 15.40
C PRO A 114 -8.60 2.19 15.19
N SER A 115 -9.45 3.16 15.51
CA SER A 115 -10.83 3.18 15.04
C SER A 115 -10.87 3.21 13.51
N ALA A 116 -11.81 2.48 12.91
CA ALA A 116 -12.00 2.50 11.46
C ALA A 116 -12.48 3.87 10.94
N SER A 117 -13.23 4.63 11.74
CA SER A 117 -13.95 5.83 11.28
C SER A 117 -13.81 7.08 12.16
N HIS A 118 -13.33 6.95 13.39
CA HIS A 118 -13.25 8.04 14.36
C HIS A 118 -11.79 8.49 14.57
N PRO A 119 -11.54 9.73 15.04
CA PRO A 119 -10.21 10.23 15.37
C PRO A 119 -9.68 9.61 16.68
N VAL A 120 -9.66 8.28 16.73
CA VAL A 120 -9.56 7.49 17.96
C VAL A 120 -8.64 6.29 17.80
N PHE A 121 -7.83 6.05 18.83
CA PHE A 121 -7.06 4.81 19.01
C PHE A 121 -7.53 4.11 20.28
N CYS A 122 -7.65 2.79 20.22
CA CYS A 122 -8.24 1.97 21.26
C CYS A 122 -7.24 0.93 21.77
N GLU A 123 -7.23 0.76 23.09
CA GLU A 123 -6.56 -0.35 23.75
C GLU A 123 -7.50 -1.07 24.70
N LYS A 124 -7.42 -2.41 24.70
CA LYS A 124 -8.11 -3.26 25.67
C LYS A 124 -7.10 -4.11 26.41
N TYR A 125 -7.15 -4.08 27.74
CA TYR A 125 -6.29 -4.83 28.66
C TYR A 125 -7.14 -5.88 29.38
N GLU A 126 -7.08 -7.12 28.93
CA GLU A 126 -7.84 -8.25 29.50
C GLU A 126 -6.94 -9.07 30.44
N LEU A 127 -7.28 -9.05 31.73
CA LEU A 127 -6.60 -9.77 32.78
C LEU A 127 -7.33 -11.08 33.09
N GLU A 128 -6.61 -12.19 33.14
CA GLU A 128 -7.11 -13.52 33.49
C GLU A 128 -6.45 -14.01 34.78
N ASN A 129 -7.25 -14.49 35.73
CA ASN A 129 -6.73 -15.17 36.91
C ASN A 129 -6.31 -16.59 36.56
N THR A 130 -5.01 -16.86 36.64
CA THR A 130 -4.41 -18.17 36.31
C THR A 130 -4.20 -19.07 37.53
N THR A 131 -4.61 -18.63 38.72
CA THR A 131 -4.53 -19.40 39.96
C THR A 131 -5.83 -20.12 40.28
N ASP A 132 -5.80 -20.99 41.28
CA ASP A 132 -6.96 -21.71 41.83
C ASP A 132 -7.73 -20.93 42.91
N ARG A 133 -7.24 -19.74 43.30
CA ARG A 133 -7.82 -18.89 44.35
C ARG A 133 -8.31 -17.55 43.78
N PRO A 134 -9.31 -16.91 44.38
CA PRO A 134 -9.73 -15.59 43.95
C PRO A 134 -8.63 -14.55 44.19
N LEU A 135 -8.55 -13.56 43.29
CA LEU A 135 -7.64 -12.42 43.37
C LEU A 135 -8.44 -11.13 43.58
N THR A 136 -7.94 -10.24 44.43
CA THR A 136 -8.50 -8.88 44.56
C THR A 136 -7.89 -7.99 43.48
N VAL A 137 -8.70 -7.46 42.58
CA VAL A 137 -8.22 -6.66 41.44
C VAL A 137 -8.80 -5.24 41.51
N GLU A 138 -8.00 -4.27 41.07
CA GLU A 138 -8.42 -2.88 40.87
C GLU A 138 -7.93 -2.40 39.50
N PHE A 139 -8.82 -1.75 38.75
CA PHE A 139 -8.51 -1.14 37.46
C PHE A 139 -8.51 0.39 37.55
N PRO A 140 -7.68 1.07 36.74
CA PRO A 140 -7.64 2.53 36.73
C PRO A 140 -8.94 3.14 36.15
N SER A 141 -9.33 4.28 36.71
CA SER A 141 -10.36 5.18 36.17
C SER A 141 -9.83 6.60 36.24
N LEU A 142 -9.47 7.18 35.09
CA LEU A 142 -8.94 8.54 34.98
C LEU A 142 -9.03 9.04 33.53
N THR A 143 -8.90 10.35 33.35
CA THR A 143 -8.77 10.97 32.03
C THR A 143 -7.57 11.89 32.01
N LEU A 144 -6.64 11.63 31.08
CA LEU A 144 -5.60 12.59 30.71
C LEU A 144 -6.17 13.50 29.61
N SER A 145 -5.87 14.80 29.67
CA SER A 145 -6.33 15.77 28.67
C SER A 145 -5.24 16.79 28.36
N TYR A 146 -4.97 17.00 27.08
CA TYR A 146 -3.99 17.94 26.55
C TYR A 146 -4.70 18.90 25.60
N ARG A 147 -4.28 20.18 25.61
CA ARG A 147 -4.71 21.17 24.62
C ARG A 147 -3.50 21.67 23.87
N THR A 148 -3.61 21.77 22.56
CA THR A 148 -2.56 22.36 21.72
C THR A 148 -2.59 23.87 21.83
N ASP A 149 -1.46 24.50 21.51
CA ASP A 149 -1.38 25.93 21.28
C ASP A 149 -2.35 26.34 20.15
N GLN A 150 -3.20 27.34 20.41
CA GLN A 150 -4.19 27.82 19.46
C GLN A 150 -3.54 28.48 18.24
N GLU A 151 -2.39 29.13 18.41
CA GLU A 151 -1.69 29.83 17.32
C GLU A 151 -1.01 28.86 16.35
N LYS A 152 -0.90 27.57 16.73
CA LYS A 152 -0.26 26.53 15.92
C LYS A 152 -1.25 25.61 15.22
N GLY A 153 -2.56 25.76 15.44
CA GLY A 153 -3.59 24.99 14.76
C GLY A 153 -4.31 25.83 13.70
N VAL A 154 -4.60 25.24 12.54
CA VAL A 154 -5.34 25.91 11.45
C VAL A 154 -6.77 26.25 11.89
N GLU A 155 -7.38 25.39 12.71
CA GLU A 155 -8.73 25.58 13.26
C GLU A 155 -8.70 25.93 14.75
N GLY A 156 -7.60 26.52 15.24
CA GLY A 156 -7.41 26.85 16.65
C GLY A 156 -6.89 25.69 17.50
N SER A 157 -7.25 25.67 18.78
CA SER A 157 -6.73 24.69 19.74
C SER A 157 -7.44 23.34 19.58
N TYR A 158 -6.66 22.28 19.44
CA TYR A 158 -7.14 20.91 19.46
C TYR A 158 -7.00 20.31 20.86
N ARG A 159 -7.91 19.42 21.24
CA ARG A 159 -7.86 18.68 22.50
C ARG A 159 -7.60 17.20 22.23
N LEU A 160 -6.61 16.62 22.89
CA LEU A 160 -6.38 15.18 22.93
C LEU A 160 -6.67 14.62 24.32
N THR A 161 -7.34 13.47 24.39
CA THR A 161 -7.61 12.79 25.66
C THR A 161 -7.13 11.34 25.63
N ALA A 162 -6.77 10.79 26.79
CA ALA A 162 -6.65 9.36 27.03
C ALA A 162 -7.55 8.99 28.22
N THR A 163 -8.65 8.28 27.94
CA THR A 163 -9.68 7.96 28.93
C THR A 163 -9.61 6.49 29.32
N PHE A 164 -9.42 6.24 30.61
CA PHE A 164 -9.32 4.92 31.22
C PHE A 164 -10.67 4.57 31.82
N SER A 165 -11.20 3.39 31.46
CA SER A 165 -12.50 2.96 31.96
C SER A 165 -12.59 1.44 31.98
N SER A 166 -13.51 0.91 32.80
CA SER A 166 -13.84 -0.51 32.84
C SER A 166 -15.35 -0.71 32.92
N SER A 167 -15.82 -1.87 32.47
CA SER A 167 -17.20 -2.32 32.69
C SER A 167 -17.43 -2.80 34.12
N VAL A 168 -16.39 -3.08 34.90
CA VAL A 168 -16.54 -3.40 36.33
C VAL A 168 -16.71 -2.12 37.14
N LYS A 169 -17.38 -2.25 38.29
CA LYS A 169 -17.57 -1.12 39.21
C LYS A 169 -16.22 -0.60 39.69
N GLU A 170 -16.08 0.72 39.80
CA GLU A 170 -14.91 1.36 40.38
C GLU A 170 -14.62 0.84 41.80
N GLY A 171 -13.33 0.72 42.11
CA GLY A 171 -12.81 0.12 43.33
C GLY A 171 -12.34 -1.32 43.13
N THR A 172 -12.25 -2.07 44.23
CA THR A 172 -11.75 -3.44 44.21
C THR A 172 -12.87 -4.45 43.94
N PHE A 173 -12.54 -5.50 43.18
CA PHE A 173 -13.43 -6.63 42.93
C PHE A 173 -12.69 -7.97 43.03
N GLN A 174 -13.43 -9.06 43.18
CA GLN A 174 -12.87 -10.41 43.23
C GLN A 174 -12.89 -11.04 41.84
N LEU A 175 -11.73 -11.48 41.35
CA LEU A 175 -11.58 -12.22 40.10
C LEU A 175 -11.36 -13.70 40.42
N LYS A 176 -12.33 -14.57 40.13
CA LYS A 176 -12.26 -16.01 40.44
C LYS A 176 -11.24 -16.72 39.54
N SER A 177 -10.88 -17.95 39.90
CA SER A 177 -10.02 -18.82 39.08
C SER A 177 -10.55 -18.94 37.65
N GLY A 178 -9.70 -18.66 36.66
CA GLY A 178 -10.03 -18.65 35.22
C GLY A 178 -10.93 -17.51 34.76
N GLU A 179 -11.38 -16.64 35.68
CA GLU A 179 -12.22 -15.49 35.32
C GLU A 179 -11.38 -14.39 34.67
N LYS A 180 -12.04 -13.64 33.78
CA LYS A 180 -11.46 -12.54 33.04
C LYS A 180 -12.18 -11.25 33.34
N ALA A 181 -11.41 -10.17 33.51
CA ALA A 181 -11.92 -8.81 33.58
C ALA A 181 -11.00 -7.89 32.78
N TRP A 182 -11.50 -6.75 32.33
CA TRP A 182 -10.72 -5.86 31.49
C TRP A 182 -10.97 -4.38 31.80
N PHE A 183 -9.99 -3.57 31.47
CA PHE A 183 -10.16 -2.13 31.31
C PHE A 183 -9.72 -1.73 29.90
N GLN A 184 -10.12 -0.54 29.48
CA GLN A 184 -9.79 0.00 28.16
C GLN A 184 -9.16 1.38 28.32
N VAL A 185 -8.39 1.76 27.31
CA VAL A 185 -7.87 3.12 27.13
C VAL A 185 -8.33 3.59 25.76
N ILE A 186 -9.04 4.73 25.74
CA ILE A 186 -9.51 5.36 24.51
C ILE A 186 -8.79 6.69 24.35
N TYR A 187 -7.99 6.77 23.31
CA TYR A 187 -7.32 7.99 22.90
C TYR A 187 -8.16 8.69 21.86
N ALA A 188 -8.47 9.97 22.04
CA ALA A 188 -9.36 10.70 21.14
C ALA A 188 -8.86 12.12 20.87
N GLY A 189 -9.01 12.56 19.62
CA GLY A 189 -8.80 13.95 19.20
C GLY A 189 -10.12 14.70 19.01
N TYR A 190 -10.18 15.95 19.45
CA TYR A 190 -11.33 16.85 19.33
C TYR A 190 -10.91 18.23 18.81
N LYS A 191 -11.63 18.74 17.81
CA LYS A 191 -11.61 20.17 17.46
C LYS A 191 -12.39 20.98 18.50
N GLU A 192 -12.23 22.29 18.51
CA GLU A 192 -12.73 23.17 19.58
C GLU A 192 -14.24 23.04 19.82
N HIS A 193 -15.03 22.74 18.78
CA HIS A 193 -16.48 22.61 18.85
C HIS A 193 -16.99 21.16 18.76
N ASP A 194 -16.09 20.18 18.77
CA ASP A 194 -16.48 18.78 18.74
C ASP A 194 -17.10 18.35 20.07
N ARG A 195 -18.11 17.48 19.98
CA ARG A 195 -18.67 16.80 21.15
C ARG A 195 -17.81 15.59 21.51
N GLU A 196 -17.74 15.28 22.80
CA GLU A 196 -17.07 14.07 23.25
C GLU A 196 -17.77 12.82 22.72
N LEU A 197 -16.96 11.87 22.24
CA LEU A 197 -17.44 10.62 21.70
C LEU A 197 -17.59 9.62 22.85
N ILE A 198 -18.76 8.99 22.95
CA ILE A 198 -18.98 7.88 23.88
C ILE A 198 -18.66 6.59 23.13
N LEU A 199 -17.47 6.05 23.34
CA LEU A 199 -16.96 4.88 22.63
C LEU A 199 -16.65 3.72 23.58
N HIS A 200 -16.71 2.52 23.03
CA HIS A 200 -16.34 1.28 23.71
C HIS A 200 -15.40 0.50 22.81
N ALA A 201 -14.25 0.07 23.34
CA ALA A 201 -13.23 -0.65 22.59
C ALA A 201 -13.80 -1.90 21.91
N ASP A 202 -14.71 -2.64 22.54
CA ASP A 202 -15.32 -3.83 21.91
C ASP A 202 -16.14 -3.50 20.65
N ARG A 203 -16.83 -2.36 20.62
CA ARG A 203 -17.59 -1.93 19.43
C ARG A 203 -16.66 -1.46 18.32
N GLU A 204 -15.64 -0.67 18.67
CA GLU A 204 -14.65 -0.20 17.70
C GLU A 204 -13.81 -1.37 17.15
N LEU A 205 -13.51 -2.39 17.98
CA LEU A 205 -12.82 -3.59 17.56
C LEU A 205 -13.65 -4.41 16.56
N GLU A 206 -14.97 -4.50 16.78
CA GLU A 206 -15.86 -5.17 15.82
C GLU A 206 -15.94 -4.39 14.50
N ALA A 207 -16.02 -3.05 14.54
CA ALA A 207 -15.96 -2.22 13.34
C ALA A 207 -14.63 -2.40 12.58
N ARG A 208 -13.50 -2.50 13.31
CA ARG A 208 -12.20 -2.83 12.72
C ARG A 208 -12.21 -4.24 12.10
N ARG A 209 -12.81 -5.22 12.75
CA ARG A 209 -12.95 -6.59 12.20
C ARG A 209 -13.83 -6.63 10.96
N ASP A 210 -14.92 -5.85 10.90
CA ASP A 210 -15.76 -5.71 9.70
C ASP A 210 -14.95 -5.17 8.53
N PHE A 211 -14.18 -4.09 8.75
CA PHE A 211 -13.25 -3.55 7.75
C PHE A 211 -12.27 -4.61 7.25
N LEU A 212 -11.60 -5.33 8.17
CA LEU A 212 -10.64 -6.37 7.82
C LEU A 212 -11.31 -7.54 7.07
N ARG A 213 -12.51 -7.97 7.50
CA ARG A 213 -13.29 -9.03 6.82
C ARG A 213 -13.63 -8.64 5.39
N GLN A 214 -14.02 -7.39 5.15
CA GLN A 214 -14.30 -6.91 3.79
C GLN A 214 -13.08 -7.04 2.88
N LEU A 215 -11.90 -6.61 3.34
CA LEU A 215 -10.67 -6.65 2.54
C LEU A 215 -10.13 -8.08 2.35
N ARG A 216 -10.23 -8.91 3.39
CA ARG A 216 -9.79 -10.31 3.33
C ARG A 216 -10.64 -11.14 2.39
N ASN A 217 -11.95 -10.88 2.33
CA ASN A 217 -12.88 -11.62 1.49
C ASN A 217 -12.90 -11.15 0.02
N ASN A 218 -12.31 -10.00 -0.29
CA ASN A 218 -12.19 -9.51 -1.67
C ASN A 218 -10.80 -9.81 -2.21
N LEU A 219 -10.70 -10.10 -3.51
CA LEU A 219 -9.44 -10.30 -4.20
C LEU A 219 -8.53 -11.24 -3.39
N VAL A 220 -8.86 -12.53 -3.34
CA VAL A 220 -8.14 -13.53 -2.52
C VAL A 220 -7.18 -14.30 -3.40
N LEU A 221 -5.89 -14.25 -3.08
CA LEU A 221 -4.86 -14.99 -3.80
C LEU A 221 -4.71 -16.41 -3.21
N GLU A 222 -4.75 -17.40 -4.08
CA GLU A 222 -4.52 -18.81 -3.76
C GLU A 222 -3.36 -19.33 -4.61
N THR A 223 -2.18 -19.48 -4.00
CA THR A 223 -1.03 -20.16 -4.58
C THR A 223 -0.53 -21.28 -3.65
N PRO A 224 0.33 -22.20 -4.13
CA PRO A 224 1.02 -23.15 -3.25
C PRO A 224 1.87 -22.50 -2.16
N ASN A 225 2.29 -21.24 -2.33
CA ASN A 225 3.10 -20.53 -1.36
C ASN A 225 2.23 -19.71 -0.38
N LYS A 226 2.12 -20.21 0.86
CA LYS A 226 1.32 -19.56 1.91
C LYS A 226 1.87 -18.20 2.34
N VAL A 227 3.19 -17.98 2.30
CA VAL A 227 3.82 -16.71 2.65
C VAL A 227 3.39 -15.63 1.67
N ILE A 228 3.43 -15.93 0.37
CA ILE A 228 2.96 -15.02 -0.69
C ILE A 228 1.47 -14.70 -0.52
N ASN A 229 0.64 -15.72 -0.25
CA ASN A 229 -0.80 -15.50 -0.03
C ASN A 229 -1.07 -14.61 1.19
N THR A 230 -0.36 -14.82 2.31
CA THR A 230 -0.50 -14.02 3.52
C THR A 230 0.02 -12.60 3.33
N MET A 231 1.20 -12.43 2.72
CA MET A 231 1.71 -11.08 2.42
C MET A 231 0.76 -10.31 1.51
N PHE A 232 0.14 -10.97 0.52
CA PHE A 232 -0.90 -10.34 -0.29
C PHE A 232 -2.12 -9.92 0.53
N SER A 233 -2.56 -10.72 1.51
CA SER A 233 -3.65 -10.34 2.44
C SER A 233 -3.29 -9.10 3.27
N PHE A 234 -2.07 -9.05 3.82
CA PHE A 234 -1.55 -7.90 4.57
C PHE A 234 -1.41 -6.64 3.70
N ALA A 235 -0.83 -6.78 2.51
CA ALA A 235 -0.63 -5.67 1.59
C ALA A 235 -1.96 -4.98 1.21
N LYS A 236 -3.04 -5.77 0.99
CA LYS A 236 -4.39 -5.22 0.80
C LYS A 236 -4.87 -4.35 1.97
N ILE A 237 -4.57 -4.76 3.21
CA ILE A 237 -4.95 -4.02 4.42
C ILE A 237 -4.21 -2.69 4.45
N ARG A 238 -2.87 -2.70 4.35
CA ARG A 238 -2.07 -1.47 4.42
C ARG A 238 -2.48 -0.46 3.35
N SER A 239 -2.63 -0.92 2.10
CA SER A 239 -3.07 -0.08 0.99
C SER A 239 -4.46 0.55 1.18
N SER A 240 -5.34 -0.09 1.94
CA SER A 240 -6.73 0.34 2.09
C SER A 240 -7.00 1.14 3.36
N GLU A 241 -6.15 1.02 4.38
CA GLU A 241 -6.36 1.70 5.66
C GLU A 241 -5.83 3.14 5.67
N SER A 242 -4.78 3.44 4.89
CA SER A 242 -4.22 4.80 4.76
C SER A 242 -5.05 5.65 3.80
N ILE A 243 -6.35 5.76 4.10
CA ILE A 243 -7.31 6.62 3.42
C ILE A 243 -7.94 7.52 4.47
N PHE A 244 -7.91 8.83 4.24
CA PHE A 244 -8.39 9.82 5.18
C PHE A 244 -9.59 10.58 4.62
N ASP A 245 -10.60 10.76 5.47
CA ASP A 245 -11.81 11.53 5.17
C ASP A 245 -11.54 13.01 5.40
N THR A 246 -11.12 13.70 4.34
CA THR A 246 -10.68 15.09 4.37
C THR A 246 -11.70 16.01 3.71
N GLN A 247 -11.53 17.33 3.85
CA GLN A 247 -12.36 18.29 3.10
C GLN A 247 -12.24 18.17 1.57
N GLY A 248 -11.13 17.61 1.06
CA GLY A 248 -10.90 17.34 -0.36
C GLY A 248 -11.53 16.04 -0.86
N GLY A 249 -12.25 15.31 0.00
CA GLY A 249 -12.77 13.96 -0.27
C GLY A 249 -11.92 12.89 0.40
N TYR A 250 -12.06 11.63 -0.03
CA TYR A 250 -11.19 10.59 0.48
C TYR A 250 -9.79 10.72 -0.12
N MET A 251 -8.78 10.84 0.73
CA MET A 251 -7.38 10.93 0.32
C MET A 251 -6.63 9.69 0.77
N GLN A 252 -6.28 8.83 -0.18
CA GLN A 252 -5.29 7.79 0.07
C GLN A 252 -3.93 8.46 0.15
N SER A 253 -3.21 8.32 1.26
CA SER A 253 -1.93 9.01 1.48
C SER A 253 -0.80 8.02 1.76
N PRO A 254 0.47 8.38 1.49
CA PRO A 254 1.61 7.50 1.76
C PRO A 254 1.75 7.12 3.25
N GLY A 255 1.51 8.07 4.17
CA GLY A 255 1.65 7.85 5.61
C GLY A 255 3.06 8.13 6.12
N GLY A 256 3.59 7.29 7.02
CA GLY A 256 4.99 7.35 7.45
C GLY A 256 5.32 8.58 8.31
N GLU A 257 4.38 9.01 9.16
CA GLU A 257 4.54 10.13 10.11
C GLU A 257 4.71 11.53 9.47
N ALA A 258 4.63 11.61 8.14
CA ALA A 258 4.93 12.85 7.41
C ALA A 258 3.90 13.17 6.32
N TYR A 259 3.37 12.15 5.63
CA TYR A 259 2.66 12.34 4.37
C TYR A 259 1.17 12.01 4.51
N TYR A 260 0.43 12.82 5.28
CA TYR A 260 -1.01 12.59 5.54
C TYR A 260 -1.88 13.70 4.98
N ALA A 261 -3.14 13.35 4.67
CA ALA A 261 -4.10 14.27 4.05
C ALA A 261 -3.53 14.94 2.78
N ALA A 262 -2.78 14.15 2.03
CA ALA A 262 -2.04 14.56 0.85
C ALA A 262 -1.95 13.41 -0.15
N ILE A 263 -1.77 13.75 -1.42
CA ILE A 263 -1.61 12.81 -2.54
C ILE A 263 -0.43 13.24 -3.43
N TRP A 264 0.26 12.29 -4.04
CA TRP A 264 1.33 12.44 -5.02
C TRP A 264 0.96 11.72 -6.32
N ALA A 265 1.48 12.21 -7.45
CA ALA A 265 1.21 11.62 -8.75
C ALA A 265 1.72 10.17 -8.84
N ASN A 266 2.94 9.90 -8.38
CA ASN A 266 3.51 8.56 -8.36
C ASN A 266 2.71 7.63 -7.42
N ASP A 267 2.58 8.01 -6.15
CA ASP A 267 1.94 7.17 -5.12
C ASP A 267 0.48 6.83 -5.45
N GLN A 268 -0.33 7.85 -5.76
CA GLN A 268 -1.74 7.63 -6.02
C GLN A 268 -2.00 7.25 -7.48
N ALA A 269 -1.64 8.11 -8.44
CA ALA A 269 -2.04 7.89 -9.82
C ALA A 269 -1.30 6.69 -10.44
N GLU A 270 0.01 6.57 -10.27
CA GLU A 270 0.76 5.49 -10.88
C GLU A 270 0.56 4.15 -10.16
N TYR A 271 0.65 4.13 -8.82
CA TYR A 271 0.74 2.87 -8.08
C TYR A 271 -0.62 2.30 -7.71
N ILE A 272 -1.35 2.98 -6.81
CA ILE A 272 -2.50 2.39 -6.10
C ILE A 272 -3.86 2.65 -6.76
N ASN A 273 -4.07 3.80 -7.42
CA ASN A 273 -5.36 4.09 -8.06
C ASN A 273 -5.74 3.01 -9.08
N PRO A 274 -4.84 2.54 -9.97
CA PRO A 274 -5.15 1.45 -10.90
C PRO A 274 -5.49 0.11 -10.22
N PHE A 275 -5.09 -0.08 -8.96
CA PHE A 275 -5.31 -1.31 -8.19
C PHE A 275 -6.71 -1.39 -7.56
N PHE A 276 -7.25 -0.26 -7.06
CA PHE A 276 -8.52 -0.25 -6.30
C PHE A 276 -9.73 -0.91 -6.98
N PRO A 277 -9.91 -0.81 -8.32
CA PRO A 277 -10.97 -1.53 -9.00
C PRO A 277 -10.93 -3.04 -8.77
N TYR A 278 -9.75 -3.67 -8.81
CA TYR A 278 -9.61 -5.12 -8.60
C TYR A 278 -10.01 -5.53 -7.18
N LEU A 279 -9.65 -4.72 -6.18
CA LEU A 279 -9.96 -4.98 -4.78
C LEU A 279 -11.45 -4.81 -4.45
N GLY A 280 -12.17 -3.95 -5.17
CA GLY A 280 -13.59 -3.70 -4.91
C GLY A 280 -13.86 -3.04 -3.55
N TYR A 281 -12.91 -2.23 -3.07
CA TYR A 281 -13.09 -1.43 -1.86
C TYR A 281 -13.65 -0.06 -2.22
N GLN A 282 -14.83 0.27 -1.68
CA GLN A 282 -15.57 1.48 -2.10
C GLN A 282 -14.82 2.77 -1.74
N ALA A 283 -14.27 2.87 -0.52
CA ALA A 283 -13.53 4.07 -0.12
C ALA A 283 -12.26 4.24 -0.97
N GLY A 284 -11.57 3.15 -1.33
CA GLY A 284 -10.43 3.17 -2.25
C GLY A 284 -10.79 3.63 -3.68
N ASN A 285 -11.87 3.10 -4.26
CA ASN A 285 -12.33 3.59 -5.57
C ASN A 285 -12.75 5.07 -5.51
N ARG A 286 -13.35 5.48 -4.39
CA ARG A 286 -13.72 6.88 -4.19
C ARG A 286 -12.49 7.78 -4.02
N SER A 287 -11.47 7.34 -3.29
CA SER A 287 -10.23 8.10 -3.13
C SER A 287 -9.46 8.25 -4.45
N ALA A 288 -9.51 7.26 -5.34
CA ALA A 288 -8.94 7.38 -6.67
C ALA A 288 -9.64 8.48 -7.49
N MET A 289 -10.98 8.52 -7.48
CA MET A 289 -11.74 9.57 -8.16
C MET A 289 -11.52 10.96 -7.55
N ASP A 290 -11.47 11.06 -6.22
CA ASP A 290 -11.18 12.31 -5.52
C ASP A 290 -9.76 12.79 -5.85
N SER A 291 -8.77 11.89 -5.87
CA SER A 291 -7.39 12.15 -6.29
C SER A 291 -7.30 12.73 -7.70
N PHE A 292 -7.89 12.08 -8.71
CA PHE A 292 -7.90 12.61 -10.07
C PHE A 292 -8.66 13.94 -10.18
N SER A 293 -9.77 14.09 -9.45
CA SER A 293 -10.55 15.34 -9.43
C SER A 293 -9.75 16.50 -8.84
N LEU A 294 -8.86 16.25 -7.88
CA LEU A 294 -7.95 17.25 -7.35
C LEU A 294 -6.90 17.66 -8.38
N PHE A 295 -6.25 16.71 -9.06
CA PHE A 295 -5.31 17.01 -10.14
C PHE A 295 -5.97 17.79 -11.28
N MET A 296 -7.24 17.51 -11.61
CA MET A 296 -7.98 18.25 -12.64
C MET A 296 -8.09 19.75 -12.37
N ARG A 297 -8.03 20.19 -11.10
CA ARG A 297 -8.07 21.62 -10.73
C ARG A 297 -6.85 22.40 -11.22
N TYR A 298 -5.74 21.70 -11.50
CA TYR A 298 -4.47 22.29 -11.92
C TYR A 298 -4.22 22.20 -13.43
N MET A 299 -5.16 21.62 -14.18
CA MET A 299 -5.13 21.71 -15.65
C MET A 299 -5.26 23.17 -16.09
N ASN A 300 -4.55 23.54 -17.15
CA ASN A 300 -4.49 24.90 -17.65
C ASN A 300 -4.24 24.90 -19.17
N ASP A 301 -4.69 25.96 -19.86
CA ASP A 301 -4.59 26.06 -21.32
C ASP A 301 -3.16 26.32 -21.81
N GLU A 302 -2.27 26.78 -20.93
CA GLU A 302 -0.84 26.98 -21.22
C GLU A 302 -0.04 25.67 -21.20
N TYR A 303 -0.63 24.56 -20.73
CA TYR A 303 0.07 23.29 -20.50
C TYR A 303 1.30 23.42 -19.58
N LYS A 304 1.18 24.20 -18.50
CA LYS A 304 2.11 24.14 -17.35
C LYS A 304 1.93 22.81 -16.61
N PRO A 305 3.01 22.23 -16.03
CA PRO A 305 2.95 20.94 -15.33
C PRO A 305 1.89 20.92 -14.23
N LEU A 306 1.31 19.73 -14.00
CA LEU A 306 0.55 19.47 -12.77
C LEU A 306 1.52 19.47 -11.57
N PRO A 307 1.07 19.85 -10.37
CA PRO A 307 1.89 19.71 -9.18
C PRO A 307 2.20 18.23 -8.92
N SER A 308 3.38 17.96 -8.36
CA SER A 308 3.78 16.61 -7.96
C SER A 308 2.91 16.05 -6.85
N SER A 309 2.48 16.92 -5.92
CA SER A 309 1.55 16.58 -4.86
C SER A 309 0.53 17.67 -4.55
N ILE A 310 -0.61 17.22 -4.01
CA ILE A 310 -1.70 18.05 -3.52
C ILE A 310 -1.83 17.75 -2.03
N ILE A 311 -1.71 18.78 -1.21
CA ILE A 311 -1.46 18.68 0.23
C ILE A 311 -2.52 19.46 1.01
N ALA A 312 -2.40 19.47 2.35
CA ALA A 312 -3.28 20.26 3.21
C ALA A 312 -4.78 19.98 2.97
N GLU A 313 -5.13 18.70 2.83
CA GLU A 313 -6.48 18.24 2.51
C GLU A 313 -7.03 18.75 1.15
N GLY A 314 -6.16 19.19 0.25
CA GLY A 314 -6.52 19.66 -1.08
C GLY A 314 -6.64 21.17 -1.21
N LEU A 315 -6.19 21.92 -0.20
CA LEU A 315 -6.15 23.37 -0.21
C LEU A 315 -4.89 23.95 -0.84
N ASP A 316 -3.80 23.18 -0.86
CA ASP A 316 -2.52 23.63 -1.40
C ASP A 316 -1.85 22.51 -2.20
N CYS A 317 -0.79 22.84 -2.91
CA CYS A 317 0.02 21.90 -3.66
C CYS A 317 1.50 22.09 -3.37
N PHE A 318 2.27 21.03 -3.55
CA PHE A 318 3.70 21.06 -3.42
C PHE A 318 4.33 20.49 -4.70
N GLY A 319 5.23 21.25 -5.30
CA GLY A 319 6.05 20.82 -6.42
C GLY A 319 7.43 20.42 -5.88
N VAL A 320 7.85 19.20 -6.17
CA VAL A 320 9.18 18.71 -5.82
C VAL A 320 10.06 18.69 -7.05
N ALA A 321 11.30 19.17 -6.87
CA ALA A 321 12.45 18.75 -7.66
C ALA A 321 12.40 18.91 -9.19
N GLY A 322 11.47 19.68 -9.79
CA GLY A 322 11.37 19.90 -11.23
C GLY A 322 10.20 19.14 -11.87
N ASP A 323 10.32 18.78 -13.15
CA ASP A 323 9.38 17.90 -13.86
C ASP A 323 9.80 16.45 -13.66
N ARG A 324 9.13 15.75 -12.73
CA ARG A 324 9.38 14.34 -12.39
C ARG A 324 8.69 13.34 -13.33
N GLY A 325 7.99 13.81 -14.36
CA GLY A 325 7.10 12.97 -15.17
C GLY A 325 5.71 12.77 -14.56
N ASP A 326 5.31 13.61 -13.59
CA ASP A 326 4.05 13.52 -12.86
C ASP A 326 2.82 13.48 -13.78
N VAL A 327 2.85 14.21 -14.89
CA VAL A 327 1.74 14.22 -15.86
C VAL A 327 1.61 12.89 -16.60
N ALA A 328 2.71 12.19 -16.87
CA ALA A 328 2.69 10.85 -17.47
C ALA A 328 2.13 9.81 -16.48
N MET A 329 2.48 9.92 -15.19
CA MET A 329 1.93 9.11 -14.11
C MET A 329 0.41 9.27 -14.00
N VAL A 330 -0.08 10.52 -14.03
CA VAL A 330 -1.51 10.83 -14.02
C VAL A 330 -2.23 10.28 -15.25
N ALA A 331 -1.66 10.45 -16.45
CA ALA A 331 -2.24 9.92 -17.69
C ALA A 331 -2.39 8.39 -17.65
N TYR A 332 -1.31 7.70 -17.28
CA TYR A 332 -1.26 6.26 -17.12
C TYR A 332 -2.29 5.79 -16.08
N GLY A 333 -2.24 6.37 -14.89
CA GLY A 333 -3.09 6.03 -13.76
C GLY A 333 -4.58 6.17 -14.07
N ALA A 334 -4.97 7.34 -14.57
CA ALA A 334 -6.37 7.65 -14.86
C ALA A 334 -6.94 6.73 -15.95
N ALA A 335 -6.16 6.45 -17.01
CA ALA A 335 -6.60 5.57 -18.08
C ALA A 335 -6.74 4.10 -17.61
N ARG A 336 -5.79 3.60 -16.82
CA ARG A 336 -5.82 2.23 -16.26
C ARG A 336 -6.97 2.07 -15.26
N TYR A 337 -7.15 3.04 -14.36
CA TYR A 337 -8.29 3.06 -13.42
C TYR A 337 -9.63 3.07 -14.16
N ALA A 338 -9.81 3.97 -15.14
CA ALA A 338 -11.06 4.12 -15.88
C ALA A 338 -11.46 2.82 -16.62
N LEU A 339 -10.50 2.14 -17.24
CA LEU A 339 -10.74 0.84 -17.87
C LEU A 339 -11.08 -0.24 -16.83
N ALA A 340 -10.30 -0.35 -15.76
CA ALA A 340 -10.46 -1.40 -14.75
C ALA A 340 -11.73 -1.21 -13.89
N SER A 341 -12.18 0.02 -13.64
CA SER A 341 -13.42 0.28 -12.90
C SER A 341 -14.65 -0.22 -13.65
N GLY A 342 -14.59 -0.25 -14.99
CA GLY A 342 -15.69 -0.62 -15.86
C GLY A 342 -16.89 0.34 -15.81
N LYS A 343 -16.76 1.49 -15.12
CA LYS A 343 -17.84 2.44 -14.93
C LYS A 343 -17.77 3.54 -15.99
N HIS A 344 -18.65 3.44 -16.99
CA HIS A 344 -18.73 4.43 -18.07
C HIS A 344 -18.81 5.88 -17.58
N GLY A 345 -19.60 6.16 -16.53
CA GLY A 345 -19.75 7.51 -16.00
C GLY A 345 -18.49 8.08 -15.34
N GLU A 346 -17.67 7.25 -14.68
CA GLU A 346 -16.37 7.69 -14.14
C GLU A 346 -15.35 7.87 -15.26
N ALA A 347 -15.33 6.94 -16.22
CA ALA A 347 -14.47 7.01 -17.39
C ALA A 347 -14.70 8.28 -18.23
N GLU A 348 -15.95 8.69 -18.44
CA GLU A 348 -16.28 9.95 -19.12
C GLU A 348 -15.77 11.17 -18.35
N LYS A 349 -15.86 11.17 -17.01
CA LYS A 349 -15.36 12.27 -16.18
C LYS A 349 -13.84 12.39 -16.21
N LEU A 350 -13.13 11.27 -16.32
CA LEU A 350 -11.67 11.24 -16.38
C LEU A 350 -11.13 11.52 -17.79
N TRP A 351 -11.93 11.36 -18.84
CA TRP A 351 -11.49 11.54 -20.22
C TRP A 351 -10.82 12.91 -20.50
N PRO A 352 -11.34 14.07 -20.01
CA PRO A 352 -10.67 15.35 -20.16
C PRO A 352 -9.27 15.40 -19.56
N LEU A 353 -9.09 14.86 -18.34
CA LEU A 353 -7.78 14.78 -17.68
C LEU A 353 -6.82 13.94 -18.52
N ILE A 354 -7.25 12.76 -18.95
CA ILE A 354 -6.43 11.85 -19.75
C ILE A 354 -5.97 12.54 -21.04
N LYS A 355 -6.88 13.18 -21.79
CA LYS A 355 -6.49 13.88 -23.02
C LYS A 355 -5.51 15.02 -22.75
N TRP A 356 -5.78 15.84 -21.73
CA TRP A 356 -4.92 16.97 -21.39
C TRP A 356 -3.51 16.48 -21.03
N SER A 357 -3.41 15.42 -20.23
CA SER A 357 -2.12 14.85 -19.82
C SER A 357 -1.36 14.21 -21.00
N LEU A 358 -2.04 13.56 -21.94
CA LEU A 358 -1.40 13.03 -23.15
C LEU A 358 -0.87 14.14 -24.06
N GLU A 359 -1.64 15.21 -24.24
CA GLU A 359 -1.22 16.38 -25.02
C GLU A 359 -0.04 17.09 -24.35
N TYR A 360 -0.04 17.22 -23.02
CA TYR A 360 1.12 17.72 -22.27
C TYR A 360 2.38 16.91 -22.58
N CYS A 361 2.31 15.59 -22.44
CA CYS A 361 3.45 14.71 -22.69
C CYS A 361 3.92 14.77 -24.16
N HIS A 362 2.98 14.90 -25.10
CA HIS A 362 3.30 15.08 -26.52
C HIS A 362 4.11 16.35 -26.78
N ARG A 363 3.73 17.47 -26.13
CA ARG A 363 4.47 18.75 -26.21
C ARG A 363 5.85 18.70 -25.57
N LYS A 364 6.08 17.70 -24.70
CA LYS A 364 7.34 17.46 -24.00
C LYS A 364 8.24 16.45 -24.70
N LEU A 365 7.95 16.07 -25.95
CA LEU A 365 8.88 15.23 -26.72
C LEU A 365 10.12 16.04 -27.13
N ASN A 366 11.31 15.47 -26.90
CA ASN A 366 12.57 16.02 -27.40
C ASN A 366 12.78 15.69 -28.89
N ALA A 367 13.92 16.10 -29.45
CA ALA A 367 14.27 15.83 -30.86
C ALA A 367 14.38 14.34 -31.22
N GLU A 368 14.68 13.48 -30.22
CA GLU A 368 14.74 12.02 -30.36
C GLU A 368 13.38 11.35 -30.14
N GLY A 369 12.33 12.14 -29.88
CA GLY A 369 10.96 11.67 -29.72
C GLY A 369 10.69 10.89 -28.42
N VAL A 370 11.45 11.16 -27.37
CA VAL A 370 11.19 10.70 -25.98
C VAL A 370 10.81 11.88 -25.08
N VAL A 371 10.15 11.61 -23.94
CA VAL A 371 9.59 12.67 -23.08
C VAL A 371 10.69 13.31 -22.23
N THR A 372 10.83 14.63 -22.31
CA THR A 372 11.72 15.42 -21.45
C THR A 372 11.24 15.42 -20.01
N SER A 373 12.16 15.27 -19.07
CA SER A 373 11.92 15.28 -17.63
C SER A 373 13.29 15.59 -17.01
N ASP A 374 13.42 16.70 -16.30
CA ASP A 374 14.69 17.14 -15.70
C ASP A 374 14.91 16.56 -14.29
N SER A 375 13.98 15.72 -13.84
CA SER A 375 13.98 15.00 -12.58
C SER A 375 13.25 13.65 -12.72
N ASP A 376 13.06 12.95 -11.61
CA ASP A 376 12.25 11.74 -11.51
C ASP A 376 11.65 11.57 -10.11
N GLU A 377 10.99 10.43 -9.85
CA GLU A 377 10.42 10.12 -8.54
C GLU A 377 11.46 9.97 -7.41
N LEU A 378 12.75 9.98 -7.74
CA LEU A 378 13.84 10.01 -6.77
C LEU A 378 14.24 11.44 -6.41
N GLU A 379 13.55 12.48 -6.90
CA GLU A 379 13.67 13.85 -6.39
C GLU A 379 15.12 14.36 -6.29
N ASN A 380 15.91 14.15 -7.36
CA ASN A 380 17.33 14.52 -7.48
C ASN A 380 18.31 13.73 -6.58
N ARG A 381 17.87 12.67 -5.89
CA ARG A 381 18.75 11.78 -5.11
C ARG A 381 19.72 11.01 -5.99
N PHE A 382 19.33 10.79 -7.25
CA PHE A 382 20.17 10.22 -8.29
C PHE A 382 19.97 10.99 -9.60
N PRO A 383 20.95 10.99 -10.51
CA PRO A 383 20.80 11.62 -11.81
C PRO A 383 19.63 11.03 -12.61
N ALA A 384 18.85 11.89 -13.25
CA ALA A 384 17.72 11.56 -14.11
C ALA A 384 17.91 11.96 -15.58
N GLY A 385 18.92 12.77 -15.89
CA GLY A 385 19.14 13.34 -17.23
C GLY A 385 18.09 14.39 -17.60
N GLU A 386 17.99 14.73 -18.89
CA GLU A 386 16.98 15.66 -19.44
C GLU A 386 15.74 14.94 -19.99
N ALA A 387 15.83 13.61 -20.12
CA ALA A 387 14.75 12.69 -20.48
C ALA A 387 15.07 11.33 -19.87
N ASN A 388 14.08 10.72 -19.21
CA ASN A 388 14.28 9.46 -18.49
C ASN A 388 13.38 8.33 -19.02
N LEU A 389 13.83 7.10 -18.79
CA LEU A 389 13.19 5.87 -19.25
C LEU A 389 11.79 5.68 -18.66
N CYS A 390 11.60 6.08 -17.39
CA CYS A 390 10.36 5.87 -16.66
C CYS A 390 9.21 6.70 -17.28
N THR A 391 9.42 8.02 -17.39
CA THR A 391 8.43 8.96 -17.93
C THR A 391 8.00 8.58 -19.35
N SER A 392 8.96 8.21 -20.21
CA SER A 392 8.66 7.79 -21.59
C SER A 392 7.87 6.48 -21.64
N SER A 393 8.21 5.52 -20.77
CA SER A 393 7.49 4.23 -20.69
C SER A 393 6.06 4.41 -20.18
N LEU A 394 5.84 5.28 -19.19
CA LEU A 394 4.52 5.61 -18.68
C LEU A 394 3.65 6.29 -19.74
N TYR A 395 4.21 7.27 -20.48
CA TYR A 395 3.49 7.92 -21.56
C TYR A 395 3.12 6.95 -22.69
N TYR A 396 4.03 6.04 -23.06
CA TYR A 396 3.75 4.97 -24.01
C TYR A 396 2.53 4.14 -23.59
N ASP A 397 2.48 3.67 -22.34
CA ASP A 397 1.35 2.85 -21.89
C ASP A 397 0.06 3.66 -21.71
N ALA A 398 0.18 4.95 -21.35
CA ALA A 398 -0.95 5.86 -21.27
C ALA A 398 -1.63 6.04 -22.64
N LEU A 399 -0.86 6.18 -23.73
CA LEU A 399 -1.39 6.24 -25.09
C LEU A 399 -2.14 4.95 -25.48
N ILE A 400 -1.57 3.78 -25.18
CA ILE A 400 -2.21 2.49 -25.41
C ILE A 400 -3.52 2.36 -24.62
N SER A 401 -3.47 2.68 -23.32
CA SER A 401 -4.65 2.64 -22.44
C SER A 401 -5.73 3.61 -22.90
N ALA A 402 -5.37 4.83 -23.30
CA ALA A 402 -6.30 5.82 -23.80
C ALA A 402 -6.90 5.44 -25.16
N ALA A 403 -6.18 4.75 -26.03
CA ALA A 403 -6.74 4.21 -27.26
C ALA A 403 -7.80 3.14 -27.00
N HIS A 404 -7.58 2.27 -25.99
CA HIS A 404 -8.60 1.31 -25.54
C HIS A 404 -9.82 2.01 -24.93
N LEU A 405 -9.58 2.97 -24.03
CA LEU A 405 -10.64 3.71 -23.35
C LEU A 405 -11.45 4.55 -24.32
N GLY A 406 -10.80 5.25 -25.25
CA GLY A 406 -11.44 6.04 -26.29
C GLY A 406 -12.37 5.20 -27.14
N LYS A 407 -11.98 3.97 -27.49
CA LYS A 407 -12.86 3.01 -28.18
C LYS A 407 -14.06 2.65 -27.32
N ALA A 408 -13.86 2.36 -26.03
CA ALA A 408 -14.95 1.99 -25.12
C ALA A 408 -15.93 3.15 -24.85
N LEU A 409 -15.48 4.39 -24.96
CA LEU A 409 -16.28 5.61 -24.81
C LEU A 409 -16.78 6.18 -26.15
N ASN A 410 -16.65 5.44 -27.25
CA ASN A 410 -17.04 5.86 -28.60
C ASN A 410 -16.47 7.23 -29.02
N LYS A 411 -15.20 7.50 -28.66
CA LYS A 411 -14.49 8.70 -29.08
C LYS A 411 -14.08 8.60 -30.55
N GLU A 412 -13.73 9.73 -31.15
CA GLU A 412 -13.42 9.82 -32.57
C GLU A 412 -12.33 8.83 -33.00
N GLU A 413 -12.62 8.04 -34.03
CA GLU A 413 -11.69 7.01 -34.55
C GLU A 413 -10.36 7.63 -35.02
N LYS A 414 -10.37 8.87 -35.53
CA LYS A 414 -9.16 9.59 -35.93
C LYS A 414 -8.23 9.82 -34.72
N LEU A 415 -8.79 10.24 -33.59
CA LEU A 415 -8.04 10.45 -32.35
C LEU A 415 -7.46 9.13 -31.82
N ILE A 416 -8.27 8.07 -31.80
CA ILE A 416 -7.83 6.73 -31.35
C ILE A 416 -6.68 6.21 -32.23
N LYS A 417 -6.76 6.40 -33.55
CA LYS A 417 -5.68 6.05 -34.48
C LYS A 417 -4.42 6.88 -34.24
N SER A 418 -4.55 8.16 -33.89
CA SER A 418 -3.42 9.03 -33.52
C SER A 418 -2.67 8.46 -32.32
N TYR A 419 -3.36 8.17 -31.22
CA TYR A 419 -2.72 7.62 -30.02
C TYR A 419 -2.02 6.29 -30.28
N ARG A 420 -2.59 5.40 -31.10
CA ARG A 420 -1.92 4.15 -31.50
C ARG A 420 -0.66 4.39 -32.33
N LYS A 421 -0.70 5.37 -33.24
CA LYS A 421 0.45 5.74 -34.07
C LYS A 421 1.56 6.33 -33.21
N GLU A 422 1.22 7.28 -32.34
CA GLU A 422 2.16 7.91 -31.39
C GLU A 422 2.80 6.87 -30.48
N ALA A 423 2.01 5.93 -29.93
CA ALA A 423 2.55 4.85 -29.11
C ALA A 423 3.53 3.96 -29.89
N ALA A 424 3.21 3.60 -31.13
CA ALA A 424 4.08 2.78 -31.97
C ALA A 424 5.40 3.48 -32.36
N GLU A 425 5.37 4.81 -32.49
CA GLU A 425 6.56 5.63 -32.72
C GLU A 425 7.40 5.76 -31.44
N LEU A 426 6.76 6.09 -30.32
CA LEU A 426 7.41 6.19 -29.01
C LEU A 426 8.06 4.88 -28.58
N TYR A 427 7.46 3.71 -28.88
CA TYR A 427 8.07 2.40 -28.65
C TYR A 427 9.47 2.29 -29.29
N LYS A 428 9.59 2.72 -30.56
CA LYS A 428 10.86 2.69 -31.30
C LYS A 428 11.85 3.70 -30.75
N ASN A 429 11.36 4.88 -30.36
CA ASN A 429 12.19 5.94 -29.79
C ASN A 429 12.75 5.54 -28.42
N ILE A 430 11.95 4.90 -27.57
CA ILE A 430 12.39 4.33 -26.29
C ILE A 430 13.54 3.34 -26.52
N HIS A 431 13.38 2.42 -27.47
CA HIS A 431 14.45 1.47 -27.79
C HIS A 431 15.70 2.20 -28.30
N THR A 432 15.56 3.08 -29.28
CA THR A 432 16.69 3.81 -29.90
C THR A 432 17.46 4.65 -28.89
N TYR A 433 16.74 5.33 -27.99
CA TYR A 433 17.34 6.27 -27.05
C TYR A 433 17.89 5.60 -25.79
N PHE A 434 17.22 4.57 -25.26
CA PHE A 434 17.57 3.98 -23.97
C PHE A 434 18.20 2.58 -24.07
N ALA A 435 18.01 1.80 -25.13
CA ALA A 435 18.59 0.47 -25.21
C ALA A 435 20.12 0.55 -25.33
N ARG A 436 20.84 -0.09 -24.40
CA ARG A 436 22.30 -0.02 -24.29
C ARG A 436 22.85 -1.21 -23.51
N GLU A 437 24.09 -1.57 -23.82
CA GLU A 437 24.89 -2.35 -22.89
C GLU A 437 25.24 -1.46 -21.68
N VAL A 438 24.86 -1.88 -20.48
CA VAL A 438 25.14 -1.18 -19.22
C VAL A 438 25.79 -2.17 -18.28
N GLU A 439 27.03 -1.88 -17.89
CA GLU A 439 27.83 -2.71 -16.99
C GLU A 439 27.93 -4.21 -17.36
N GLY A 440 27.90 -4.51 -18.67
CA GLY A 440 28.00 -5.86 -19.23
C GLY A 440 26.66 -6.57 -19.49
N TYR A 441 25.53 -5.86 -19.38
CA TYR A 441 24.20 -6.41 -19.65
C TYR A 441 23.53 -5.66 -20.81
N ASP A 442 22.96 -6.40 -21.77
CA ASP A 442 22.12 -5.85 -22.84
C ASP A 442 20.75 -5.45 -22.26
N THR A 443 20.64 -4.19 -21.82
CA THR A 443 19.46 -3.69 -21.11
C THR A 443 19.14 -2.26 -21.56
N TYR A 444 18.62 -1.44 -20.65
CA TYR A 444 18.40 -0.02 -20.85
C TYR A 444 19.34 0.79 -19.97
N ARG A 445 19.80 1.93 -20.48
CA ARG A 445 20.28 3.03 -19.63
C ARG A 445 19.08 3.84 -19.15
N TYR A 446 19.16 4.42 -17.96
CA TYR A 446 18.04 5.18 -17.39
C TYR A 446 17.82 6.54 -18.10
N TYR A 447 18.91 7.18 -18.54
CA TYR A 447 18.94 8.42 -19.31
C TYR A 447 20.16 8.45 -20.23
N ASP A 448 20.24 9.38 -21.18
CA ASP A 448 21.39 9.50 -22.08
C ASP A 448 22.72 9.75 -21.33
N GLY A 449 23.76 9.01 -21.69
CA GLY A 449 25.04 9.03 -20.98
C GLY A 449 25.09 8.23 -19.66
N ASN A 450 23.98 7.68 -19.16
CA ASN A 450 24.02 6.79 -17.99
C ASN A 450 24.76 5.47 -18.33
N THR A 451 25.77 5.12 -17.53
CA THR A 451 26.65 3.96 -17.73
C THR A 451 26.60 2.95 -16.56
N VAL A 452 25.82 3.25 -15.52
CA VAL A 452 25.70 2.43 -14.31
C VAL A 452 24.29 1.87 -14.23
N LEU A 453 24.14 0.62 -13.74
CA LEU A 453 22.82 -0.01 -13.62
C LEU A 453 21.93 0.73 -12.61
N ARG A 454 20.67 0.91 -12.99
CA ARG A 454 19.59 1.46 -12.15
C ARG A 454 18.47 0.44 -12.10
N SER A 455 17.85 0.20 -10.96
CA SER A 455 16.77 -0.81 -10.89
C SER A 455 15.51 -0.43 -11.68
N TRP A 456 15.36 0.84 -12.08
CA TRP A 456 14.28 1.32 -12.95
C TRP A 456 14.34 0.82 -14.40
N ILE A 457 15.40 0.11 -14.80
CA ILE A 457 15.44 -0.62 -16.08
C ILE A 457 14.32 -1.67 -16.20
N CYS A 458 13.64 -2.01 -15.10
CA CYS A 458 12.48 -2.90 -15.11
C CYS A 458 11.19 -2.26 -15.66
N ILE A 459 11.06 -0.92 -15.66
CA ILE A 459 9.80 -0.24 -15.98
C ILE A 459 9.27 -0.61 -17.38
N PRO A 460 10.07 -0.65 -18.46
CA PRO A 460 9.60 -1.05 -19.79
C PRO A 460 8.91 -2.42 -19.81
N LEU A 461 9.41 -3.38 -19.03
CA LEU A 461 8.83 -4.72 -18.93
C LEU A 461 7.40 -4.68 -18.39
N THR A 462 7.12 -3.75 -17.48
CA THR A 462 5.77 -3.59 -16.92
C THR A 462 4.77 -2.96 -17.89
N MET A 463 5.27 -2.34 -18.96
CA MET A 463 4.49 -1.67 -20.00
C MET A 463 4.39 -2.51 -21.29
N GLY A 464 4.94 -3.73 -21.30
CA GLY A 464 4.89 -4.60 -22.47
C GLY A 464 6.00 -4.36 -23.50
N ILE A 465 7.10 -3.69 -23.11
CA ILE A 465 8.28 -3.48 -23.94
C ILE A 465 9.32 -4.54 -23.52
N TYR A 466 9.54 -5.54 -24.38
CA TYR A 466 10.30 -6.75 -24.02
C TYR A 466 11.59 -6.96 -24.81
N ASP A 467 11.98 -6.03 -25.70
CA ASP A 467 13.13 -6.19 -26.60
C ASP A 467 14.43 -6.52 -25.85
N GLN A 468 14.62 -5.95 -24.66
CA GLN A 468 15.79 -6.18 -23.80
C GLN A 468 15.47 -7.02 -22.56
N ALA A 469 14.41 -7.84 -22.60
CA ALA A 469 13.94 -8.56 -21.41
C ALA A 469 15.01 -9.48 -20.81
N GLU A 470 15.73 -10.26 -21.63
CA GLU A 470 16.71 -11.23 -21.13
C GLU A 470 17.84 -10.55 -20.34
N GLY A 471 18.53 -9.57 -20.94
CA GLY A 471 19.62 -8.87 -20.27
C GLY A 471 19.15 -7.98 -19.12
N THR A 472 17.92 -7.42 -19.19
CA THR A 472 17.31 -6.69 -18.08
C THR A 472 17.06 -7.60 -16.87
N ILE A 473 16.53 -8.80 -17.07
CA ILE A 473 16.30 -9.77 -16.00
C ILE A 473 17.63 -10.24 -15.40
N ALA A 474 18.63 -10.51 -16.24
CA ALA A 474 19.97 -10.85 -15.79
C ALA A 474 20.58 -9.74 -14.92
N ALA A 475 20.44 -8.47 -15.33
CA ALA A 475 20.94 -7.32 -14.58
C ALA A 475 20.23 -7.15 -13.23
N LEU A 476 18.90 -7.17 -13.21
CA LEU A 476 18.08 -6.95 -12.00
C LEU A 476 18.43 -7.96 -10.90
N PHE A 477 18.58 -9.24 -11.24
CA PHE A 477 18.83 -10.30 -10.25
C PHE A 477 20.31 -10.71 -10.14
N SER A 478 21.22 -9.86 -10.65
CA SER A 478 22.67 -10.01 -10.47
C SER A 478 23.14 -9.54 -9.09
N ASP A 479 24.39 -9.87 -8.76
CA ASP A 479 25.10 -9.35 -7.59
C ASP A 479 25.34 -7.82 -7.61
N LYS A 480 25.10 -7.16 -8.75
CA LYS A 480 25.23 -5.70 -8.88
C LYS A 480 24.02 -4.94 -8.34
N LEU A 481 22.82 -5.54 -8.36
CA LEU A 481 21.58 -4.88 -7.96
C LEU A 481 20.84 -5.61 -6.85
N TRP A 482 20.82 -6.95 -6.83
CA TRP A 482 20.03 -7.71 -5.85
C TRP A 482 20.76 -7.87 -4.52
N MET A 483 20.09 -7.47 -3.43
CA MET A 483 20.52 -7.65 -2.04
C MET A 483 19.46 -8.41 -1.24
N GLU A 484 19.79 -8.81 -0.02
CA GLU A 484 18.85 -9.48 0.91
C GLU A 484 17.54 -8.70 1.10
N ASN A 485 17.63 -7.37 1.11
CA ASN A 485 16.50 -6.45 1.29
C ASN A 485 15.86 -5.95 -0.02
N GLY A 486 16.14 -6.59 -1.17
CA GLY A 486 15.62 -6.18 -2.47
C GLY A 486 16.66 -5.49 -3.35
N LEU A 487 16.20 -4.74 -4.35
CA LEU A 487 17.04 -4.10 -5.35
C LEU A 487 17.64 -2.79 -4.86
N LEU A 488 18.93 -2.61 -5.12
CA LEU A 488 19.57 -1.30 -5.06
C LEU A 488 18.96 -0.35 -6.08
N THR A 489 18.87 0.92 -5.73
CA THR A 489 18.46 1.99 -6.65
C THR A 489 19.48 2.17 -7.78
N GLN A 490 20.76 2.04 -7.45
CA GLN A 490 21.90 2.09 -8.37
C GLN A 490 22.97 1.10 -7.92
N SER A 491 23.59 0.40 -8.87
CA SER A 491 24.72 -0.48 -8.55
C SER A 491 25.89 0.28 -7.93
N GLY A 492 26.65 -0.41 -7.06
CA GLY A 492 27.75 0.19 -6.32
C GLY A 492 27.33 1.14 -5.18
N THR A 493 26.04 1.19 -4.83
CA THR A 493 25.51 1.97 -3.70
C THR A 493 24.95 1.06 -2.61
N SER A 494 24.48 1.64 -1.50
CA SER A 494 23.77 0.94 -0.42
C SER A 494 22.29 1.28 -0.35
N THR A 495 21.80 2.15 -1.24
CA THR A 495 20.41 2.60 -1.24
C THR A 495 19.56 1.58 -1.94
N TYR A 496 18.56 1.04 -1.24
CA TYR A 496 17.52 0.19 -1.83
C TYR A 496 16.15 0.78 -1.57
N TRP A 497 15.20 0.40 -2.43
CA TRP A 497 13.81 0.83 -2.31
C TRP A 497 12.90 -0.30 -2.82
N ASP A 498 11.92 -0.70 -2.02
CA ASP A 498 11.03 -1.79 -2.42
C ASP A 498 10.25 -1.47 -3.69
N ARG A 499 9.98 -0.19 -3.97
CA ARG A 499 9.29 0.26 -5.18
C ARG A 499 9.82 -0.34 -6.48
N SER A 500 11.12 -0.18 -6.76
CA SER A 500 11.72 -0.76 -7.97
C SER A 500 11.81 -2.28 -7.91
N THR A 501 11.98 -2.85 -6.71
CA THR A 501 11.94 -4.30 -6.46
C THR A 501 10.58 -4.89 -6.86
N LEU A 502 9.48 -4.24 -6.46
CA LEU A 502 8.12 -4.65 -6.76
C LEU A 502 7.80 -4.49 -8.25
N TYR A 503 8.30 -3.43 -8.90
CA TYR A 503 8.24 -3.28 -10.35
C TYR A 503 9.03 -4.36 -11.09
N ALA A 504 10.23 -4.70 -10.61
CA ALA A 504 11.03 -5.77 -11.17
C ALA A 504 10.30 -7.10 -11.13
N PHE A 505 9.65 -7.46 -10.03
CA PHE A 505 8.82 -8.67 -9.98
C PHE A 505 7.66 -8.64 -10.97
N ARG A 506 6.90 -7.54 -11.00
CA ARG A 506 5.78 -7.38 -11.95
C ARG A 506 6.25 -7.52 -13.40
N GLY A 507 7.33 -6.84 -13.76
CA GLY A 507 7.93 -6.88 -15.09
C GLY A 507 8.50 -8.24 -15.47
N SER A 508 9.13 -8.92 -14.51
CA SER A 508 9.69 -10.27 -14.69
C SER A 508 8.62 -11.31 -14.99
N TYR A 509 7.49 -11.27 -14.28
CA TYR A 509 6.34 -12.10 -14.68
C TYR A 509 5.83 -11.69 -16.05
N ALA A 510 5.63 -10.39 -16.30
CA ALA A 510 5.06 -9.90 -17.55
C ALA A 510 5.85 -10.36 -18.80
N CYS A 511 7.19 -10.37 -18.73
CA CYS A 511 8.04 -10.84 -19.83
C CYS A 511 8.26 -12.36 -19.88
N GLY A 512 7.68 -13.12 -18.94
CA GLY A 512 7.75 -14.59 -18.92
C GLY A 512 8.88 -15.19 -18.08
N ALA A 513 9.70 -14.39 -17.40
CA ALA A 513 10.73 -14.83 -16.45
C ALA A 513 10.14 -15.33 -15.10
N ARG A 514 9.03 -16.06 -15.17
CA ARG A 514 8.18 -16.45 -14.03
C ARG A 514 8.91 -17.26 -12.97
N ASP A 515 9.77 -18.20 -13.35
CA ASP A 515 10.48 -19.05 -12.39
C ASP A 515 11.50 -18.25 -11.57
N ILE A 516 12.21 -17.31 -12.22
CA ILE A 516 13.13 -16.37 -11.56
C ILE A 516 12.33 -15.46 -10.63
N ALA A 517 11.27 -14.84 -11.15
CA ALA A 517 10.41 -13.95 -10.38
C ALA A 517 9.85 -14.63 -9.12
N THR A 518 9.35 -15.87 -9.22
CA THR A 518 8.82 -16.61 -8.07
C THR A 518 9.86 -16.89 -7.00
N LYS A 519 11.07 -17.30 -7.40
CA LYS A 519 12.17 -17.55 -6.45
C LYS A 519 12.48 -16.31 -5.60
N TYR A 520 12.69 -15.18 -6.26
CA TYR A 520 13.07 -13.94 -5.56
C TYR A 520 11.89 -13.30 -4.83
N LEU A 521 10.67 -13.41 -5.36
CA LEU A 521 9.46 -12.96 -4.67
C LEU A 521 9.23 -13.75 -3.37
N GLU A 522 9.48 -15.06 -3.35
CA GLU A 522 9.38 -15.86 -2.13
C GLU A 522 10.39 -15.42 -1.07
N GLN A 523 11.63 -15.14 -1.47
CA GLN A 523 12.66 -14.61 -0.56
C GLN A 523 12.23 -13.26 0.01
N TYR A 524 11.91 -12.31 -0.86
CA TYR A 524 11.44 -10.98 -0.46
C TYR A 524 10.21 -11.04 0.46
N SER A 525 9.22 -11.87 0.11
CA SER A 525 8.00 -12.00 0.89
C SER A 525 8.25 -12.62 2.26
N THR A 526 9.20 -13.55 2.35
CA THR A 526 9.60 -14.14 3.64
C THR A 526 10.28 -13.09 4.52
N THR A 527 11.20 -12.30 3.96
CA THR A 527 11.87 -11.21 4.67
C THR A 527 10.88 -10.16 5.18
N ARG A 528 10.00 -9.64 4.31
CA ARG A 528 9.05 -8.57 4.69
C ARG A 528 7.91 -9.06 5.58
N LEU A 529 7.48 -10.31 5.46
CA LEU A 529 6.37 -10.82 6.27
C LEU A 529 6.84 -11.40 7.62
N LEU A 530 8.02 -12.00 7.67
CA LEU A 530 8.46 -12.85 8.79
C LEU A 530 9.87 -12.55 9.31
N GLY A 531 10.59 -11.59 8.71
CA GLY A 531 11.92 -11.16 9.14
C GLY A 531 11.86 -10.16 10.30
N ASP A 532 12.82 -9.23 10.31
CA ASP A 532 13.01 -8.30 11.43
C ASP A 532 12.13 -7.05 11.38
N HIS A 533 11.69 -6.63 10.19
CA HIS A 533 10.77 -5.49 10.04
C HIS A 533 9.57 -5.96 9.23
N VAL A 534 8.42 -6.06 9.90
CA VAL A 534 7.24 -6.76 9.39
C VAL A 534 5.97 -5.91 9.52
N PRO A 535 4.93 -6.13 8.70
CA PRO A 535 4.79 -7.15 7.65
C PRO A 535 4.79 -6.61 6.22
N TYR A 536 5.08 -5.31 6.02
CA TYR A 536 4.77 -4.62 4.76
C TYR A 536 6.03 -4.34 3.93
N ALA A 537 5.80 -3.96 2.67
CA ALA A 537 6.85 -3.33 1.88
C ALA A 537 7.29 -2.00 2.54
N VAL A 538 8.55 -1.64 2.32
CA VAL A 538 9.21 -0.55 3.03
C VAL A 538 9.66 0.57 2.10
N GLU A 539 9.70 1.78 2.65
CA GLU A 539 10.31 2.94 2.02
C GLU A 539 11.82 2.77 1.87
N ALA A 540 12.47 3.69 1.15
CA ALA A 540 13.90 3.70 0.94
C ALA A 540 14.72 3.50 2.23
N TRP A 541 15.96 3.07 2.05
CA TRP A 541 16.97 3.02 3.10
C TRP A 541 18.29 3.59 2.58
N PRO A 542 19.05 4.37 3.38
CA PRO A 542 18.78 4.77 4.76
C PRO A 542 17.72 5.87 4.91
N GLU A 543 17.45 6.62 3.84
CA GLU A 543 16.45 7.68 3.84
C GLU A 543 15.03 7.12 3.98
N GLY A 544 14.23 7.61 4.94
CA GLY A 544 12.88 7.10 5.16
C GLY A 544 12.82 5.90 6.13
N ASN A 545 13.97 5.41 6.60
CA ASN A 545 14.10 4.46 7.72
C ASN A 545 13.18 3.22 7.59
N GLN A 546 13.01 2.71 6.37
CA GLN A 546 12.14 1.57 6.06
C GLN A 546 10.66 1.74 6.46
N ARG A 547 10.13 2.97 6.54
CA ARG A 547 8.71 3.20 6.88
C ARG A 547 7.77 2.34 6.02
N HIS A 548 6.71 1.83 6.63
CA HIS A 548 5.64 1.11 5.93
C HIS A 548 4.70 2.05 5.17
N LEU A 549 5.22 2.75 4.16
CA LEU A 549 4.39 3.56 3.27
C LEU A 549 3.34 2.70 2.57
N SER A 550 2.17 3.29 2.37
CA SER A 550 0.96 2.54 2.02
C SER A 550 0.90 2.08 0.56
N THR A 551 1.53 2.83 -0.35
CA THR A 551 1.38 2.67 -1.80
C THR A 551 2.27 1.57 -2.37
N GLU A 552 3.43 1.30 -1.77
CA GLU A 552 4.28 0.15 -2.06
C GLU A 552 3.53 -1.18 -1.83
N SER A 553 2.68 -1.25 -0.81
CA SER A 553 1.83 -2.43 -0.59
C SER A 553 0.86 -2.70 -1.76
N ALA A 554 0.43 -1.65 -2.48
CA ALA A 554 -0.41 -1.82 -3.66
C ALA A 554 0.41 -2.34 -4.84
N LEU A 555 1.67 -1.90 -4.98
CA LEU A 555 2.59 -2.45 -5.98
C LEU A 555 2.81 -3.95 -5.76
N TYR A 556 2.93 -4.42 -4.51
CA TYR A 556 2.98 -5.86 -4.21
C TYR A 556 1.73 -6.58 -4.72
N CYS A 557 0.55 -6.01 -4.48
CA CYS A 557 -0.70 -6.59 -4.98
C CYS A 557 -0.74 -6.65 -6.51
N ARG A 558 -0.17 -5.64 -7.19
CA ARG A 558 -0.12 -5.54 -8.65
C ARG A 558 0.86 -6.52 -9.30
N ILE A 559 1.85 -7.05 -8.56
CA ILE A 559 2.64 -8.20 -9.03
C ILE A 559 1.69 -9.37 -9.36
N MET A 560 0.69 -9.60 -8.52
CA MET A 560 -0.24 -10.71 -8.68
C MET A 560 -1.20 -10.43 -9.84
N THR A 561 -1.93 -9.31 -9.80
CA THR A 561 -2.97 -9.02 -10.78
C THR A 561 -2.40 -8.78 -12.18
N GLU A 562 -1.35 -7.97 -12.30
CA GLU A 562 -0.81 -7.51 -13.59
C GLU A 562 0.42 -8.29 -14.04
N GLY A 563 1.20 -8.89 -13.12
CA GLY A 563 2.34 -9.73 -13.45
C GLY A 563 1.95 -11.21 -13.59
N LEU A 564 1.67 -11.87 -12.46
CA LEU A 564 1.44 -13.32 -12.37
C LEU A 564 0.21 -13.78 -13.18
N PHE A 565 -0.92 -13.08 -13.04
CA PHE A 565 -2.12 -13.35 -13.84
C PHE A 565 -2.11 -12.62 -15.18
N GLY A 566 -1.32 -11.54 -15.33
CA GLY A 566 -1.22 -10.81 -16.59
C GLY A 566 -2.51 -10.10 -16.99
N ILE A 567 -3.29 -9.58 -16.03
CA ILE A 567 -4.56 -8.90 -16.32
C ILE A 567 -4.28 -7.50 -16.90
N ARG A 568 -4.65 -7.32 -18.16
CA ARG A 568 -4.52 -6.04 -18.89
C ARG A 568 -5.91 -5.55 -19.34
N PRO A 569 -6.47 -4.51 -18.72
CA PRO A 569 -7.66 -3.83 -19.21
C PRO A 569 -7.58 -3.43 -20.70
N ILE A 570 -8.61 -3.75 -21.49
CA ILE A 570 -8.72 -3.39 -22.92
C ILE A 570 -10.08 -2.80 -23.32
N ALA A 571 -11.08 -2.87 -22.44
CA ALA A 571 -12.37 -2.17 -22.50
C ALA A 571 -12.97 -2.07 -21.09
N LEU A 572 -14.11 -1.40 -20.94
CA LEU A 572 -14.80 -1.28 -19.64
C LEU A 572 -15.31 -2.64 -19.11
N ASN A 573 -15.57 -3.61 -19.98
CA ASN A 573 -16.04 -4.96 -19.64
C ASN A 573 -15.09 -6.07 -20.15
N ALA A 574 -13.83 -5.74 -20.45
CA ALA A 574 -12.90 -6.68 -21.06
C ALA A 574 -11.44 -6.46 -20.69
N PHE A 575 -10.71 -7.57 -20.61
CA PHE A 575 -9.28 -7.59 -20.38
C PHE A 575 -8.60 -8.70 -21.18
N THR A 576 -7.31 -8.53 -21.42
CA THR A 576 -6.42 -9.62 -21.80
C THR A 576 -5.88 -10.28 -20.54
N LEU A 577 -5.80 -11.61 -20.55
CA LEU A 577 -5.24 -12.42 -19.47
C LEU A 577 -4.04 -13.19 -20.01
N THR A 578 -2.88 -13.05 -19.37
CA THR A 578 -1.63 -13.72 -19.76
C THR A 578 -1.05 -14.45 -18.55
N PRO A 579 -1.55 -15.65 -18.20
CA PRO A 579 -1.12 -16.34 -17.00
C PRO A 579 0.36 -16.76 -17.07
N GLN A 580 1.08 -16.57 -15.97
CA GLN A 580 2.52 -16.87 -15.84
C GLN A 580 2.75 -17.92 -14.74
N LEU A 581 2.15 -19.12 -14.88
CA LEU A 581 2.20 -20.16 -13.86
C LEU A 581 3.63 -20.73 -13.71
N PRO A 582 4.32 -20.56 -12.56
CA PRO A 582 5.68 -21.08 -12.36
C PRO A 582 5.75 -22.60 -12.48
N LYS A 583 6.86 -23.15 -12.96
CA LYS A 583 7.02 -24.61 -13.18
C LYS A 583 6.82 -25.44 -11.92
N SER A 584 7.19 -24.88 -10.76
CA SER A 584 7.01 -25.51 -9.46
C SER A 584 5.55 -25.57 -8.99
N TRP A 585 4.63 -24.86 -9.66
CA TRP A 585 3.21 -24.80 -9.29
C TRP A 585 2.34 -25.55 -10.30
N ASN A 586 1.31 -26.23 -9.79
CA ASN A 586 0.29 -26.91 -10.59
C ASN A 586 -0.98 -26.09 -10.78
N GLU A 587 -1.25 -25.15 -9.88
CA GLU A 587 -2.42 -24.28 -9.96
C GLU A 587 -2.17 -22.96 -9.23
N MET A 588 -2.96 -21.96 -9.60
CA MET A 588 -3.11 -20.71 -8.88
C MET A 588 -4.52 -20.17 -9.13
N ALA A 589 -5.07 -19.42 -8.18
CA ALA A 589 -6.34 -18.74 -8.36
C ALA A 589 -6.33 -17.36 -7.72
N ILE A 590 -7.17 -16.48 -8.26
CA ILE A 590 -7.52 -15.22 -7.63
C ILE A 590 -9.04 -15.11 -7.57
N ARG A 591 -9.59 -15.04 -6.35
CA ARG A 591 -11.02 -15.07 -6.06
C ARG A 591 -11.58 -13.66 -5.91
N ARG A 592 -12.86 -13.47 -6.25
CA ARG A 592 -13.58 -12.20 -6.05
C ARG A 592 -12.80 -10.99 -6.58
N VAL A 593 -12.35 -11.06 -7.83
CA VAL A 593 -11.85 -9.89 -8.56
C VAL A 593 -13.05 -8.98 -8.85
N CYS A 594 -13.01 -7.73 -8.40
CA CYS A 594 -14.14 -6.79 -8.47
C CYS A 594 -14.01 -5.74 -9.60
N ALA A 595 -13.33 -6.08 -10.69
CA ALA A 595 -13.03 -5.18 -11.81
C ALA A 595 -13.98 -5.40 -13.00
N PHE A 596 -13.95 -4.46 -13.96
CA PHE A 596 -14.68 -4.53 -15.23
C PHE A 596 -16.21 -4.61 -15.06
N GLY A 597 -16.74 -3.97 -14.01
CA GLY A 597 -18.17 -3.98 -13.67
C GLY A 597 -18.70 -5.32 -13.19
N LYS A 598 -17.83 -6.26 -12.80
CA LYS A 598 -18.16 -7.63 -12.43
C LYS A 598 -17.43 -8.09 -11.17
N ILE A 599 -17.94 -9.18 -10.58
CA ILE A 599 -17.27 -9.95 -9.54
C ILE A 599 -17.07 -11.36 -10.08
N TYR A 600 -15.82 -11.80 -10.17
CA TYR A 600 -15.49 -13.11 -10.76
C TYR A 600 -14.20 -13.70 -10.16
N ASP A 601 -14.00 -14.99 -10.38
CA ASP A 601 -12.76 -15.68 -10.07
C ASP A 601 -11.99 -16.00 -11.35
N ILE A 602 -10.66 -16.08 -11.23
CA ILE A 602 -9.79 -16.67 -12.23
C ILE A 602 -9.08 -17.87 -11.59
N GLU A 603 -9.30 -19.05 -12.15
CA GLU A 603 -8.52 -20.25 -11.80
C GLU A 603 -7.62 -20.65 -12.97
N VAL A 604 -6.36 -20.94 -12.69
CA VAL A 604 -5.39 -21.41 -13.67
C VAL A 604 -4.84 -22.75 -13.18
N LYS A 605 -4.95 -23.77 -14.03
CA LYS A 605 -4.47 -25.13 -13.73
C LYS A 605 -3.56 -25.62 -14.83
N ARG A 606 -2.47 -26.27 -14.45
CA ARG A 606 -1.57 -26.94 -15.39
C ARG A 606 -2.29 -28.10 -16.06
N ASP A 607 -2.17 -28.17 -17.38
CA ASP A 607 -2.56 -29.33 -18.21
C ASP A 607 -1.27 -30.05 -18.67
N LYS A 608 -1.40 -31.02 -19.57
CA LYS A 608 -0.24 -31.71 -20.18
C LYS A 608 0.71 -30.71 -20.87
N GLY A 609 2.01 -30.85 -20.62
CA GLY A 609 3.05 -30.01 -21.23
C GLY A 609 3.04 -28.58 -20.68
N GLU A 610 3.19 -27.61 -21.58
CA GLU A 610 3.17 -26.17 -21.25
C GLU A 610 1.76 -25.55 -21.32
N HIS A 611 0.72 -26.37 -21.51
CA HIS A 611 -0.65 -25.90 -21.58
C HIS A 611 -1.24 -25.61 -20.19
N LEU A 612 -2.09 -24.60 -20.13
CA LEU A 612 -2.89 -24.21 -18.97
C LEU A 612 -4.38 -24.29 -19.32
N LEU A 613 -5.18 -24.76 -18.36
CA LEU A 613 -6.62 -24.56 -18.34
C LEU A 613 -6.94 -23.34 -17.48
N VAL A 614 -7.60 -22.36 -18.08
CA VAL A 614 -8.05 -21.15 -17.40
C VAL A 614 -9.56 -21.17 -17.29
N PHE A 615 -10.09 -20.91 -16.11
CA PHE A 615 -11.52 -20.82 -15.83
C PHE A 615 -11.86 -19.43 -15.30
N ILE A 616 -12.82 -18.78 -15.93
CA ILE A 616 -13.46 -17.57 -15.39
C ILE A 616 -14.78 -18.01 -14.77
N LYS A 617 -14.98 -17.69 -13.48
CA LYS A 617 -16.18 -18.10 -12.75
C LYS A 617 -16.95 -16.91 -12.20
N GLU A 618 -18.28 -16.91 -12.37
CA GLU A 618 -19.22 -16.00 -11.71
C GLU A 618 -20.13 -16.88 -10.82
N ASP A 619 -20.29 -16.53 -9.54
CA ASP A 619 -21.10 -17.28 -8.56
C ASP A 619 -20.79 -18.81 -8.54
N ASN A 620 -19.50 -19.15 -8.50
CA ASN A 620 -18.98 -20.53 -8.58
C ASN A 620 -19.28 -21.30 -9.88
N LYS A 621 -19.91 -20.66 -10.88
CA LYS A 621 -20.19 -21.25 -12.19
C LYS A 621 -19.14 -20.81 -13.20
N THR A 622 -18.59 -21.77 -13.94
CA THR A 622 -17.65 -21.45 -15.03
C THR A 622 -18.41 -20.80 -16.19
N VAL A 623 -18.14 -19.52 -16.45
CA VAL A 623 -18.73 -18.74 -17.55
C VAL A 623 -17.85 -18.74 -18.80
N ARG A 624 -16.54 -18.94 -18.63
CA ARG A 624 -15.56 -19.11 -19.71
C ARG A 624 -14.51 -20.14 -19.32
N LYS A 625 -14.04 -20.91 -20.30
CA LYS A 625 -12.93 -21.85 -20.18
C LYS A 625 -12.00 -21.68 -21.36
N TYR A 626 -10.70 -21.59 -21.10
CA TYR A 626 -9.68 -21.49 -22.11
C TYR A 626 -8.65 -22.59 -21.93
N LYS A 627 -8.05 -23.03 -23.05
CA LYS A 627 -6.81 -23.80 -23.07
C LYS A 627 -5.78 -22.94 -23.80
N VAL A 628 -4.66 -22.64 -23.14
CA VAL A 628 -3.68 -21.67 -23.61
C VAL A 628 -2.27 -22.13 -23.21
N ASP A 629 -1.26 -21.83 -24.01
CA ASP A 629 0.12 -22.05 -23.59
C ASP A 629 0.50 -21.06 -22.49
N ASN A 630 1.31 -21.51 -21.54
CA ASN A 630 1.74 -20.69 -20.41
C ASN A 630 2.51 -19.43 -20.88
N GLY A 631 2.04 -18.25 -20.49
CA GLY A 631 2.54 -16.96 -20.99
C GLY A 631 1.95 -16.51 -22.32
N LYS A 632 0.93 -17.19 -22.86
CA LYS A 632 0.12 -16.69 -23.98
C LYS A 632 -1.19 -16.09 -23.48
N SER A 633 -1.66 -15.13 -24.26
CA SER A 633 -2.80 -14.30 -23.90
C SER A 633 -4.14 -14.87 -24.37
N VAL A 634 -5.18 -14.68 -23.56
CA VAL A 634 -6.58 -14.85 -23.99
C VAL A 634 -7.36 -13.59 -23.71
N GLU A 635 -8.35 -13.31 -24.55
CA GLU A 635 -9.27 -12.20 -24.32
C GLU A 635 -10.48 -12.67 -23.50
N VAL A 636 -10.76 -11.96 -22.41
CA VAL A 636 -11.94 -12.17 -21.56
C VAL A 636 -12.87 -10.98 -21.74
N ARG A 637 -14.12 -11.27 -22.13
CA ARG A 637 -15.22 -10.29 -22.26
C ARG A 637 -16.45 -10.77 -21.50
N PHE A 638 -17.04 -9.85 -20.74
CA PHE A 638 -18.30 -10.04 -20.02
C PHE A 638 -19.50 -9.51 -20.78
#